data_AF-A0A8J5ML73-F1
#
_entry.id   AF-A0A8J5ML73-F1
#
_cell.length_a   1.000
_cell.length_b   1.000
_cell.length_c   1.000
_cell.angle_alpha   90.00
_cell.angle_beta   90.00
_cell.angle_gamma   90.00
#
_symmetry.space_group_name_H-M   'P 1'
#
loop_
_entity.id
_entity.type
_entity.pdbx_description
1 polymer ?
#
loop_
_entity_poly.entity_id
_entity_poly.type
_entity_poly.pdbx_seq_one_letter_code
_entity_poly.pdbx_strand_id
1 'polypeptide(L)'
;MVEIVKKLGWSYISIIYEESNYGIKAFEELEGLLADNDICIAVKEKLVKDSGVAEEVAYDHIVQRLLLKQSARGVIVFGSDQEVAGMMRAVRRNNATGSFTWIGSDGWSARSLVSSGNEPEVEGTLSVQPQANPVRGFDQYFLSLTVEKNTRNPWFVEYWEDHFKCRYPNSSRTPYNGVFTNLCTGEEKLTSRNTQFEAQLQFVSDAVMAFGYAFRDMHRELCGGRSGLCDLMNPIDGDNLLFYLRKVVFFGLSGDNFKFDKQGDGPARYNIIHFKQMTHGRYAWVTVGHYVEGELKLNMSALQFKLRDPSPPSSVCSLPCLTGQAKKYVEGESCCWHCFNCSTYQIVNPRDETQCLTCDWGTLPSPDHLMCNPIPEVYIRPDSWWAIGAMLLSSVGVVMTGVVAWVFASHHNTPVVRASGRELSYVLLSGVFLCYATTFVLVLKPTAVVCGVQRFGLGFSFAVVYSALLTKTNRIARIFNSGKRTTKRPSFISPSSQLCICFFTVVITGVWWVVSPPRAIHHYLVREDNFLVCSASINASYMIAFAYPIERNIRQSMMASTKYSTIKHFPSSHRVDSSTQSEMVVPMDYELQEKLRCLVCVPYAKSTVSTQTCPVSCVLPQHKCPPQSTKTQPTNGPIQDVPDVQL
;
A
#
# COMPACT_ATOMS: atom_id res chain seq x y z
N MET A 1 5.26 20.07 -25.12
CA MET A 1 4.97 20.46 -23.71
C MET A 1 4.95 19.26 -22.78
N VAL A 2 4.21 18.18 -23.10
CA VAL A 2 4.20 16.93 -22.31
C VAL A 2 5.60 16.42 -22.00
N GLU A 3 6.49 16.37 -22.99
CA GLU A 3 7.90 15.97 -22.77
C GLU A 3 8.66 16.89 -21.79
N ILE A 4 8.32 18.18 -21.72
CA ILE A 4 8.90 19.10 -20.73
C ILE A 4 8.42 18.71 -19.33
N VAL A 5 7.12 18.49 -19.16
CA VAL A 5 6.50 18.06 -17.90
C VAL A 5 7.13 16.75 -17.41
N LYS A 6 7.32 15.77 -18.30
CA LYS A 6 7.99 14.50 -18.01
C LYS A 6 9.45 14.69 -17.58
N LYS A 7 10.21 15.54 -18.28
CA LYS A 7 11.61 15.85 -17.92
C LYS A 7 11.75 16.57 -16.58
N LEU A 8 10.74 17.33 -16.17
CA LEU A 8 10.69 18.00 -14.87
C LEU A 8 10.20 17.08 -13.73
N GLY A 9 9.73 15.87 -14.03
CA GLY A 9 9.19 14.94 -13.03
C GLY A 9 7.86 15.39 -12.45
N TRP A 10 7.08 16.17 -13.20
CA TRP A 10 5.77 16.64 -12.78
C TRP A 10 4.67 15.64 -13.17
N SER A 11 3.75 15.38 -12.26
CA SER A 11 2.60 14.48 -12.47
C SER A 11 1.24 15.10 -12.10
N TYR A 12 1.24 16.31 -11.55
CA TYR A 12 0.04 17.04 -11.17
C TYR A 12 0.21 18.51 -11.54
N ILE A 13 -0.48 18.96 -12.58
CA ILE A 13 -0.30 20.30 -13.18
C ILE A 13 -1.64 21.03 -13.33
N SER A 14 -1.60 22.34 -13.46
CA SER A 14 -2.78 23.15 -13.80
C SER A 14 -2.69 23.65 -15.24
N ILE A 15 -3.83 23.92 -15.86
CA ILE A 15 -3.89 24.42 -17.24
C ILE A 15 -4.81 25.63 -17.29
N ILE A 16 -4.33 26.67 -17.97
CA ILE A 16 -5.10 27.87 -18.29
C ILE A 16 -5.12 28.00 -19.80
N TYR A 17 -6.30 28.18 -20.36
CA TYR A 17 -6.46 28.39 -21.79
C TYR A 17 -7.46 29.51 -22.09
N GLU A 18 -7.15 30.29 -23.10
CA GLU A 18 -8.00 31.34 -23.62
C GLU A 18 -9.22 30.75 -24.35
N GLU A 19 -10.36 31.44 -24.27
CA GLU A 19 -11.55 31.15 -25.08
C GLU A 19 -11.34 31.57 -26.55
N SER A 20 -10.45 30.85 -27.21
CA SER A 20 -10.16 30.98 -28.63
C SER A 20 -10.02 29.60 -29.25
N ASN A 21 -10.17 29.50 -30.58
CA ASN A 21 -9.92 28.24 -31.28
C ASN A 21 -8.51 27.71 -31.02
N TYR A 22 -7.53 28.61 -30.87
CA TYR A 22 -6.16 28.28 -30.49
C TYR A 22 -6.10 27.63 -29.10
N GLY A 23 -6.64 28.29 -28.06
CA GLY A 23 -6.59 27.79 -26.69
C GLY A 23 -7.41 26.50 -26.48
N ILE A 24 -8.63 26.45 -27.02
CA ILE A 24 -9.55 25.31 -26.86
C ILE A 24 -9.01 24.07 -27.57
N LYS A 25 -8.58 24.17 -28.83
CA LYS A 25 -8.06 23.02 -29.57
C LYS A 25 -6.74 22.51 -28.99
N ALA A 26 -5.87 23.43 -28.55
CA ALA A 26 -4.63 23.04 -27.89
C ALA A 26 -4.89 22.32 -26.55
N PHE A 27 -5.89 22.77 -25.79
CA PHE A 27 -6.30 22.09 -24.55
C PHE A 27 -6.88 20.70 -24.81
N GLU A 28 -7.81 20.55 -25.77
CA GLU A 28 -8.43 19.26 -26.12
C GLU A 28 -7.35 18.21 -26.48
N GLU A 29 -6.38 18.58 -27.32
CA GLU A 29 -5.29 17.69 -27.70
C GLU A 29 -4.36 17.39 -26.52
N LEU A 30 -4.03 18.41 -25.72
CA LEU A 30 -3.16 18.24 -24.56
C LEU A 30 -3.80 17.35 -23.48
N GLU A 31 -5.12 17.46 -23.25
CA GLU A 31 -5.83 16.65 -22.25
C GLU A 31 -5.70 15.16 -22.56
N GLY A 32 -5.84 14.76 -23.83
CA GLY A 32 -5.61 13.38 -24.28
C GLY A 32 -4.15 12.93 -24.07
N LEU A 33 -3.19 13.74 -24.51
CA LEU A 33 -1.77 13.40 -24.39
C LEU A 33 -1.28 13.31 -22.94
N LEU A 34 -1.84 14.10 -22.02
CA LEU A 34 -1.51 14.03 -20.60
C LEU A 34 -2.06 12.75 -19.96
N ALA A 35 -3.29 12.35 -20.32
CA ALA A 35 -3.90 11.11 -19.86
C ALA A 35 -3.08 9.88 -20.31
N ASP A 36 -2.59 9.87 -21.55
CA ASP A 36 -1.73 8.80 -22.09
C ASP A 36 -0.36 8.69 -21.39
N ASN A 37 0.04 9.72 -20.64
CA ASN A 37 1.32 9.78 -19.94
C ASN A 37 1.17 9.79 -18.40
N ASP A 38 0.01 9.40 -17.87
CA ASP A 38 -0.29 9.34 -16.42
C ASP A 38 -0.07 10.69 -15.69
N ILE A 39 -0.33 11.82 -16.37
CA ILE A 39 -0.24 13.17 -15.78
C ILE A 39 -1.64 13.71 -15.53
N CYS A 40 -1.93 14.07 -14.28
CA CYS A 40 -3.23 14.63 -13.90
C CYS A 40 -3.29 16.15 -13.97
N ILE A 41 -4.50 16.63 -14.26
CA ILE A 41 -4.85 18.04 -14.26
C ILE A 41 -5.52 18.39 -12.93
N ALA A 42 -4.90 19.28 -12.16
CA ALA A 42 -5.38 19.76 -10.86
C ALA A 42 -6.51 20.78 -11.01
N VAL A 43 -6.29 21.75 -11.89
CA VAL A 43 -7.21 22.84 -12.18
C VAL A 43 -7.15 23.10 -13.68
N LYS A 44 -8.32 23.19 -14.32
CA LYS A 44 -8.45 23.68 -15.69
C LYS A 44 -9.34 24.91 -15.68
N GLU A 45 -8.78 26.06 -16.04
CA GLU A 45 -9.53 27.31 -16.13
C GLU A 45 -9.55 27.83 -17.55
N LYS A 46 -10.76 28.15 -18.02
CA LYS A 46 -10.98 28.85 -19.27
C LYS A 46 -11.02 30.35 -19.00
N LEU A 47 -10.19 31.10 -19.71
CA LEU A 47 -10.19 32.55 -19.65
C LEU A 47 -11.19 33.10 -20.68
N VAL A 48 -12.33 33.56 -20.17
CA VAL A 48 -13.47 34.08 -20.95
C VAL A 48 -13.22 35.53 -21.37
N LYS A 49 -13.62 35.88 -22.60
CA LYS A 49 -13.53 37.23 -23.15
C LYS A 49 -14.91 37.81 -23.43
N ASP A 50 -15.37 38.75 -22.61
CA ASP A 50 -16.69 39.37 -22.83
C ASP A 50 -16.64 40.51 -23.89
N SER A 51 -15.53 41.23 -24.02
CA SER A 51 -15.41 42.34 -25.01
C SER A 51 -13.96 42.76 -25.30
N GLY A 52 -13.10 41.80 -25.64
CA GLY A 52 -11.69 42.03 -25.98
C GLY A 52 -10.76 41.40 -24.97
N VAL A 53 -10.31 42.18 -23.98
CA VAL A 53 -9.49 41.69 -22.86
C VAL A 53 -10.41 41.25 -21.72
N ALA A 54 -10.06 40.18 -21.01
CA ALA A 54 -10.82 39.74 -19.84
C ALA A 54 -10.80 40.80 -18.72
N GLU A 55 -11.86 40.83 -17.89
CA GLU A 55 -11.92 41.72 -16.73
C GLU A 55 -10.90 41.32 -15.66
N GLU A 56 -10.39 42.29 -14.89
CA GLU A 56 -9.38 42.05 -13.85
C GLU A 56 -9.82 40.99 -12.82
N VAL A 57 -11.11 40.98 -12.49
CA VAL A 57 -11.74 40.05 -11.54
C VAL A 57 -11.65 38.61 -12.02
N ALA A 58 -11.75 38.37 -13.34
CA ALA A 58 -11.66 37.03 -13.91
C ALA A 58 -10.27 36.42 -13.69
N TYR A 59 -9.20 37.20 -13.91
CA TYR A 59 -7.84 36.73 -13.64
C TYR A 59 -7.61 36.48 -12.16
N ASP A 60 -8.10 37.37 -11.29
CA ASP A 60 -7.92 37.22 -9.83
C ASP A 60 -8.59 35.94 -9.33
N HIS A 61 -9.79 35.63 -9.82
CA HIS A 61 -10.49 34.39 -9.49
C HIS A 61 -9.75 33.13 -10.00
N ILE A 62 -9.14 33.17 -11.20
CA ILE A 62 -8.29 32.08 -11.70
C ILE A 62 -7.10 31.87 -10.77
N VAL A 63 -6.38 32.95 -10.38
CA VAL A 63 -5.24 32.86 -9.44
C VAL A 63 -5.68 32.24 -8.11
N GLN A 64 -6.83 32.68 -7.57
CA GLN A 64 -7.37 32.13 -6.32
C GLN A 64 -7.66 30.63 -6.44
N ARG A 65 -8.25 30.16 -7.55
CA ARG A 65 -8.47 28.73 -7.77
C ARG A 65 -7.18 27.93 -7.87
N LEU A 66 -6.15 28.47 -8.52
CA LEU A 66 -4.84 27.83 -8.57
C LEU A 66 -4.22 27.72 -7.16
N LEU A 67 -4.38 28.75 -6.32
CA LEU A 67 -3.88 28.74 -4.94
C LEU A 67 -4.58 27.71 -4.04
N LEU A 68 -5.81 27.30 -4.35
CA LEU A 68 -6.50 26.20 -3.64
C LEU A 68 -5.76 24.86 -3.79
N LYS A 69 -5.02 24.67 -4.89
CA LYS A 69 -4.29 23.43 -5.20
C LYS A 69 -2.78 23.65 -5.07
N GLN A 70 -2.30 23.85 -3.84
CA GLN A 70 -0.89 24.18 -3.55
C GLN A 70 0.15 23.13 -4.04
N SER A 71 -0.27 21.87 -4.22
CA SER A 71 0.57 20.80 -4.75
C SER A 71 0.82 20.91 -6.27
N ALA A 72 -0.04 21.65 -6.99
CA ALA A 72 0.10 21.91 -8.42
C ALA A 72 0.88 23.21 -8.64
N ARG A 73 2.21 23.09 -8.73
CA ARG A 73 3.13 24.22 -8.94
C ARG A 73 3.33 24.54 -10.43
N GLY A 74 3.28 23.52 -11.28
CA GLY A 74 3.42 23.65 -12.72
C GLY A 74 2.10 24.08 -13.38
N VAL A 75 2.14 25.14 -14.19
CA VAL A 75 0.97 25.67 -14.89
C VAL A 75 1.25 25.83 -16.38
N ILE A 76 0.48 25.17 -17.24
CA ILE A 76 0.56 25.33 -18.69
C ILE A 76 -0.40 26.43 -19.13
N VAL A 77 0.06 27.37 -19.97
CA VAL A 77 -0.74 28.53 -20.40
C VAL A 77 -0.81 28.63 -21.93
N PHE A 78 -2.02 28.45 -22.46
CA PHE A 78 -2.38 28.76 -23.84
C PHE A 78 -3.15 30.08 -23.90
N GLY A 79 -2.47 31.16 -24.25
CA GLY A 79 -3.10 32.46 -24.39
C GLY A 79 -2.23 33.43 -25.18
N SER A 80 -2.84 34.53 -25.58
CA SER A 80 -2.15 35.67 -26.18
C SER A 80 -1.33 36.43 -25.15
N ASP A 81 -0.34 37.19 -25.62
CA ASP A 81 0.55 38.00 -24.78
C ASP A 81 -0.21 39.00 -23.89
N GLN A 82 -1.29 39.61 -24.38
CA GLN A 82 -2.14 40.51 -23.58
C GLN A 82 -2.77 39.82 -22.38
N GLU A 83 -3.36 38.64 -22.60
CA GLU A 83 -4.04 37.86 -21.57
C GLU A 83 -3.07 37.33 -20.52
N VAL A 84 -1.91 36.83 -20.96
CA VAL A 84 -0.88 36.36 -20.04
C VAL A 84 -0.29 37.52 -19.24
N ALA A 85 -0.09 38.70 -19.84
CA ALA A 85 0.32 39.89 -19.10
C ALA A 85 -0.72 40.28 -18.03
N GLY A 86 -2.01 40.19 -18.34
CA GLY A 86 -3.11 40.39 -17.39
C GLY A 86 -3.04 39.39 -16.22
N MET A 87 -2.84 38.11 -16.53
CA MET A 87 -2.68 37.05 -15.54
C MET A 87 -1.47 37.29 -14.62
N MET A 88 -0.32 37.71 -15.15
CA MET A 88 0.85 38.00 -14.33
C MET A 88 0.62 39.19 -13.38
N ARG A 89 -0.15 40.21 -13.80
CA ARG A 89 -0.56 41.29 -12.89
C ARG A 89 -1.50 40.78 -11.79
N ALA A 90 -2.41 39.87 -12.11
CA ALA A 90 -3.29 39.24 -11.12
C ALA A 90 -2.51 38.41 -10.09
N VAL A 91 -1.48 37.68 -10.53
CA VAL A 91 -0.56 36.94 -9.64
C VAL A 91 0.09 37.88 -8.63
N ARG A 92 0.54 39.07 -9.08
CA ARG A 92 1.06 40.10 -8.18
C ARG A 92 0.00 40.63 -7.21
N ARG A 93 -1.19 40.98 -7.71
CA ARG A 93 -2.30 41.50 -6.88
C ARG A 93 -2.71 40.53 -5.78
N ASN A 94 -2.69 39.23 -6.07
CA ASN A 94 -3.03 38.17 -5.11
C ASN A 94 -1.84 37.69 -4.26
N ASN A 95 -0.69 38.39 -4.30
CA ASN A 95 0.54 38.02 -3.57
C ASN A 95 1.01 36.58 -3.83
N ALA A 96 0.82 36.08 -5.07
CA ALA A 96 1.14 34.72 -5.48
C ALA A 96 2.49 34.61 -6.21
N THR A 97 3.29 35.68 -6.25
CA THR A 97 4.59 35.73 -6.94
C THR A 97 5.52 34.59 -6.48
N GLY A 98 6.06 33.84 -7.45
CA GLY A 98 6.94 32.70 -7.18
C GLY A 98 6.25 31.45 -6.61
N SER A 99 4.91 31.42 -6.57
CA SER A 99 4.14 30.23 -6.16
C SER A 99 3.95 29.22 -7.28
N PHE A 100 4.04 29.67 -8.53
CA PHE A 100 3.81 28.87 -9.73
C PHE A 100 5.02 28.93 -10.65
N THR A 101 5.10 27.95 -11.54
CA THR A 101 6.08 27.89 -12.63
C THR A 101 5.35 27.63 -13.92
N TRP A 102 5.61 28.46 -14.92
CA TRP A 102 4.80 28.51 -16.12
C TRP A 102 5.46 27.73 -17.26
N ILE A 103 4.64 27.01 -18.02
CA ILE A 103 4.99 26.47 -19.33
C ILE A 103 4.17 27.25 -20.36
N GLY A 104 4.86 28.11 -21.11
CA GLY A 104 4.29 28.96 -22.13
C GLY A 104 4.22 28.31 -23.50
N SER A 105 3.13 28.61 -24.21
CA SER A 105 3.02 28.39 -25.64
C SER A 105 3.67 29.52 -26.44
N ASP A 106 3.73 29.36 -27.76
CA ASP A 106 4.34 30.34 -28.66
C ASP A 106 3.59 31.68 -28.72
N GLY A 107 2.31 31.69 -28.34
CA GLY A 107 1.47 32.89 -28.27
C GLY A 107 2.01 34.02 -27.36
N TRP A 108 2.88 33.72 -26.41
CA TRP A 108 3.46 34.72 -25.51
C TRP A 108 4.96 34.54 -25.22
N SER A 109 5.58 33.60 -25.92
CA SER A 109 6.98 33.24 -25.79
C SER A 109 7.91 34.41 -26.15
N ALA A 110 8.79 34.81 -25.23
CA ALA A 110 9.74 35.93 -25.39
C ALA A 110 9.10 37.29 -25.79
N ARG A 111 7.80 37.49 -25.56
CA ARG A 111 7.12 38.77 -25.81
C ARG A 111 7.40 39.75 -24.68
N SER A 112 7.91 40.94 -25.02
CA SER A 112 8.21 41.99 -24.06
C SER A 112 6.99 42.42 -23.26
N LEU A 113 5.81 42.43 -23.87
CA LEU A 113 4.54 42.80 -23.23
C LEU A 113 4.23 41.96 -21.98
N VAL A 114 4.63 40.68 -21.95
CA VAL A 114 4.40 39.81 -20.80
C VAL A 114 5.44 40.01 -19.72
N SER A 115 6.71 40.07 -20.09
CA SER A 115 7.82 40.12 -19.12
C SER A 115 8.08 41.50 -18.56
N SER A 116 7.94 42.56 -19.37
CA SER A 116 8.31 43.92 -18.97
C SER A 116 7.37 44.45 -17.90
N GLY A 117 7.92 44.71 -16.71
CA GLY A 117 7.17 45.12 -15.53
C GLY A 117 6.46 43.98 -14.79
N ASN A 118 6.66 42.71 -15.18
CA ASN A 118 6.17 41.48 -14.52
C ASN A 118 7.29 40.45 -14.32
N GLU A 119 8.55 40.90 -14.29
CA GLU A 119 9.71 40.02 -14.27
C GLU A 119 9.72 39.05 -13.07
N PRO A 120 9.38 39.46 -11.83
CA PRO A 120 9.31 38.54 -10.69
C PRO A 120 8.23 37.45 -10.84
N GLU A 121 7.11 37.76 -11.48
CA GLU A 121 6.00 36.82 -11.66
C GLU A 121 6.24 35.81 -12.79
N VAL A 122 7.02 36.21 -13.80
CA VAL A 122 7.39 35.38 -14.96
C VAL A 122 8.66 34.56 -14.71
N GLU A 123 9.41 34.82 -13.64
CA GLU A 123 10.65 34.12 -13.30
C GLU A 123 10.44 32.60 -13.25
N GLY A 124 11.35 31.86 -13.90
CA GLY A 124 11.33 30.40 -13.94
C GLY A 124 10.44 29.82 -15.04
N THR A 125 9.80 30.65 -15.87
CA THR A 125 9.00 30.20 -17.01
C THR A 125 9.84 29.46 -18.04
N LEU A 126 9.36 28.29 -18.47
CA LEU A 126 9.79 27.65 -19.71
C LEU A 126 8.79 27.95 -20.80
N SER A 127 9.25 28.29 -22.00
CA SER A 127 8.37 28.55 -23.13
C SER A 127 8.85 27.85 -24.38
N VAL A 128 7.89 27.43 -25.20
CA VAL A 128 8.14 26.86 -26.51
C VAL A 128 8.13 27.98 -27.53
N GLN A 129 9.16 28.06 -28.36
CA GLN A 129 9.27 29.05 -29.44
C GLN A 129 9.53 28.32 -30.75
N PRO A 130 8.72 28.50 -31.80
CA PRO A 130 9.01 27.96 -33.12
C PRO A 130 10.40 28.40 -33.57
N GLN A 131 11.20 27.44 -34.01
CA GLN A 131 12.58 27.71 -34.42
C GLN A 131 12.57 28.41 -35.78
N ALA A 132 13.07 29.64 -35.80
CA ALA A 132 13.21 30.45 -37.01
C ALA A 132 14.63 31.00 -37.12
N ASN A 133 15.11 31.09 -38.35
CA ASN A 133 16.42 31.60 -38.74
C ASN A 133 16.27 32.98 -39.39
N PRO A 134 17.23 33.91 -39.18
CA PRO A 134 17.20 35.23 -39.80
C PRO A 134 17.09 35.17 -41.33
N VAL A 135 16.19 35.97 -41.90
CA VAL A 135 16.00 36.07 -43.34
C VAL A 135 17.09 36.95 -43.94
N ARG A 136 17.90 36.38 -44.85
CA ARG A 136 19.02 37.09 -45.45
C ARG A 136 18.56 38.34 -46.20
N GLY A 137 19.15 39.48 -45.88
CA GLY A 137 18.89 40.76 -46.55
C GLY A 137 17.68 41.54 -46.05
N PHE A 138 16.79 40.94 -45.25
CA PHE A 138 15.59 41.65 -44.78
C PHE A 138 15.94 42.82 -43.84
N ASP A 139 16.86 42.62 -42.90
CA ASP A 139 17.26 43.67 -41.96
C ASP A 139 17.84 44.89 -42.70
N GLN A 140 18.72 44.64 -43.67
CA GLN A 140 19.31 45.70 -44.50
C GLN A 140 18.25 46.42 -45.34
N TYR A 141 17.31 45.66 -45.90
CA TYR A 141 16.19 46.20 -46.64
C TYR A 141 15.31 47.10 -45.76
N PHE A 142 14.89 46.61 -44.59
CA PHE A 142 13.99 47.34 -43.69
C PHE A 142 14.63 48.60 -43.12
N LEU A 143 15.91 48.54 -42.70
CA LEU A 143 16.66 49.70 -42.20
C LEU A 143 16.94 50.75 -43.28
N SER A 144 16.84 50.40 -44.56
CA SER A 144 17.01 51.32 -45.68
C SER A 144 15.74 52.13 -46.01
N LEU A 145 14.59 51.74 -45.44
CA LEU A 145 13.30 52.39 -45.67
C LEU A 145 13.24 53.76 -44.98
N THR A 146 12.71 54.73 -45.72
CA THR A 146 12.36 56.06 -45.23
C THR A 146 10.93 56.37 -45.65
N VAL A 147 10.28 57.31 -44.95
CA VAL A 147 8.91 57.73 -45.27
C VAL A 147 8.79 58.20 -46.73
N GLU A 148 9.81 58.88 -47.24
CA GLU A 148 9.88 59.36 -48.63
C GLU A 148 9.99 58.23 -49.66
N LYS A 149 10.72 57.15 -49.34
CA LYS A 149 10.96 56.04 -50.27
C LYS A 149 9.82 55.02 -50.28
N ASN A 150 9.13 54.84 -49.15
CA ASN A 150 8.16 53.75 -48.98
C ASN A 150 6.71 54.23 -49.20
N THR A 151 6.41 54.72 -50.40
CA THR A 151 5.06 55.21 -50.76
C THR A 151 4.05 54.08 -50.99
N ARG A 152 4.51 52.83 -51.13
CA ARG A 152 3.66 51.65 -51.34
C ARG A 152 2.91 51.19 -50.09
N ASN A 153 3.41 51.52 -48.91
CA ASN A 153 2.84 51.07 -47.64
C ASN A 153 2.04 52.22 -47.03
N PRO A 154 0.69 52.13 -47.01
CA PRO A 154 -0.14 53.24 -46.57
C PRO A 154 -0.07 53.52 -45.07
N TRP A 155 0.48 52.60 -44.25
CA TRP A 155 0.59 52.76 -42.79
C TRP A 155 2.03 52.99 -42.31
N PHE A 156 2.98 53.20 -43.24
CA PHE A 156 4.39 53.38 -42.87
C PHE A 156 4.65 54.72 -42.17
N VAL A 157 3.85 55.75 -42.48
CA VAL A 157 3.91 57.04 -41.78
C VAL A 157 3.51 56.85 -40.32
N GLU A 158 2.41 56.18 -40.05
CA GLU A 158 1.90 55.89 -38.71
C GLU A 158 2.88 55.03 -37.91
N TYR A 159 3.49 54.03 -38.55
CA TYR A 159 4.59 53.25 -37.94
C TYR A 159 5.76 54.15 -37.54
N TRP A 160 6.17 55.07 -38.42
CA TRP A 160 7.28 55.99 -38.16
C TRP A 160 6.96 56.94 -36.99
N GLU A 161 5.73 57.49 -36.98
CA GLU A 161 5.24 58.37 -35.92
C GLU A 161 5.23 57.64 -34.57
N ASP A 162 4.71 56.41 -34.51
CA ASP A 162 4.72 55.63 -33.28
C ASP A 162 6.13 55.19 -32.87
N HIS A 163 7.00 54.83 -33.81
CA HIS A 163 8.36 54.39 -33.51
C HIS A 163 9.22 55.50 -32.89
N PHE A 164 9.18 56.70 -33.48
CA PHE A 164 9.97 57.85 -33.02
C PHE A 164 9.21 58.76 -32.04
N LYS A 165 7.94 58.44 -31.73
CA LYS A 165 7.06 59.20 -30.83
C LYS A 165 6.95 60.67 -31.24
N CYS A 166 6.84 60.92 -32.55
CA CYS A 166 6.73 62.24 -33.17
C CYS A 166 5.65 62.24 -34.25
N ARG A 167 5.18 63.43 -34.66
CA ARG A 167 4.21 63.58 -35.75
C ARG A 167 4.92 63.97 -37.04
N TYR A 168 4.69 63.24 -38.12
CA TYR A 168 5.34 63.50 -39.40
C TYR A 168 4.73 64.77 -40.07
N PRO A 169 5.55 65.65 -40.67
CA PRO A 169 5.03 66.84 -41.34
C PRO A 169 4.02 66.49 -42.43
N ASN A 170 2.88 67.20 -42.47
CA ASN A 170 1.79 66.99 -43.42
C ASN A 170 1.09 65.61 -43.36
N SER A 171 1.26 64.84 -42.28
CA SER A 171 0.50 63.60 -42.08
C SER A 171 -0.97 63.86 -41.71
N SER A 172 -1.86 62.99 -42.20
CA SER A 172 -3.28 62.98 -41.82
C SER A 172 -3.43 62.74 -40.31
N ARG A 173 -4.34 63.45 -39.65
CA ARG A 173 -4.59 63.25 -38.22
C ARG A 173 -5.44 61.98 -38.01
N THR A 174 -4.94 61.06 -37.21
CA THR A 174 -5.58 59.80 -36.83
C THR A 174 -5.81 59.75 -35.32
N PRO A 175 -6.68 58.85 -34.81
CA PRO A 175 -6.84 58.66 -33.37
C PRO A 175 -5.54 58.26 -32.64
N TYR A 176 -4.59 57.65 -33.37
CA TYR A 176 -3.35 57.12 -32.80
C TYR A 176 -2.19 58.12 -32.81
N ASN A 177 -2.16 59.08 -33.74
CA ASN A 177 -1.10 60.10 -33.79
C ASN A 177 -1.45 61.42 -33.08
N GLY A 178 -2.69 61.58 -32.63
CA GLY A 178 -3.14 62.78 -31.92
C GLY A 178 -2.44 63.03 -30.58
N VAL A 179 -1.73 62.02 -30.05
CA VAL A 179 -0.97 62.06 -28.80
C VAL A 179 0.40 62.74 -28.98
N PHE A 180 0.94 62.75 -30.19
CA PHE A 180 2.27 63.30 -30.48
C PHE A 180 2.20 64.80 -30.77
N THR A 181 2.80 65.60 -29.89
CA THR A 181 2.84 67.07 -30.01
C THR A 181 4.05 67.57 -30.79
N ASN A 182 5.17 66.85 -30.73
CA ASN A 182 6.42 67.22 -31.40
C ASN A 182 6.40 66.76 -32.86
N LEU A 183 6.86 67.62 -33.77
CA LEU A 183 7.04 67.26 -35.17
C LEU A 183 8.34 66.45 -35.35
N CYS A 184 8.31 65.45 -36.22
CA CYS A 184 9.51 64.73 -36.64
C CYS A 184 10.42 65.70 -37.43
N THR A 185 11.72 65.56 -37.22
CA THR A 185 12.76 66.43 -37.80
C THR A 185 13.12 66.07 -39.24
N GLY A 186 12.88 64.82 -39.64
CA GLY A 186 13.29 64.27 -40.93
C GLY A 186 14.70 63.66 -40.93
N GLU A 187 15.46 63.82 -39.83
CA GLU A 187 16.78 63.21 -39.65
C GLU A 187 16.71 61.84 -38.95
N GLU A 188 15.51 61.42 -38.53
CA GLU A 188 15.32 60.13 -37.88
C GLU A 188 15.73 58.97 -38.81
N LYS A 189 16.32 57.93 -38.23
CA LYS A 189 16.76 56.76 -38.99
C LYS A 189 16.53 55.48 -38.22
N LEU A 190 16.01 54.47 -38.91
CA LEU A 190 15.93 53.11 -38.39
C LEU A 190 17.35 52.55 -38.26
N THR A 191 17.66 52.02 -37.10
CA THR A 191 18.95 51.40 -36.78
C THR A 191 18.72 50.09 -36.04
N SER A 192 19.68 49.18 -36.07
CA SER A 192 19.60 47.93 -35.30
C SER A 192 19.51 48.14 -33.78
N ARG A 193 19.71 49.36 -33.26
CA ARG A 193 19.61 49.68 -31.83
C ARG A 193 18.23 50.17 -31.42
N ASN A 194 17.51 50.88 -32.29
CA ASN A 194 16.16 51.36 -32.00
C ASN A 194 15.07 50.45 -32.57
N THR A 195 15.40 49.59 -33.53
CA THR A 195 14.45 48.70 -34.19
C THR A 195 14.55 47.29 -33.63
N GLN A 196 13.44 46.75 -33.13
CA GLN A 196 13.32 45.34 -32.77
C GLN A 196 12.71 44.56 -33.94
N PHE A 197 13.44 43.57 -34.46
CA PHE A 197 12.96 42.72 -35.54
C PHE A 197 12.14 41.54 -35.00
N GLU A 198 11.12 41.13 -35.75
CA GLU A 198 10.36 39.91 -35.47
C GLU A 198 11.25 38.69 -35.73
N ALA A 199 11.38 37.81 -34.73
CA ALA A 199 12.24 36.63 -34.82
C ALA A 199 11.65 35.57 -35.77
N GLN A 200 10.34 35.62 -36.02
CA GLN A 200 9.59 34.62 -36.78
C GLN A 200 9.40 34.97 -38.27
N LEU A 201 10.15 35.94 -38.81
CA LEU A 201 10.03 36.39 -40.21
C LEU A 201 10.24 35.29 -41.25
N GLN A 202 11.01 34.24 -40.92
CA GLN A 202 11.20 33.10 -41.81
C GLN A 202 9.88 32.49 -42.27
N PHE A 203 8.90 32.31 -41.39
CA PHE A 203 7.66 31.64 -41.75
C PHE A 203 6.88 32.41 -42.81
N VAL A 204 6.90 33.76 -42.74
CA VAL A 204 6.27 34.62 -43.74
C VAL A 204 7.01 34.54 -45.07
N SER A 205 8.34 34.60 -45.04
CA SER A 205 9.18 34.45 -46.23
C SER A 205 8.97 33.09 -46.91
N ASP A 206 9.01 32.00 -46.15
CA ASP A 206 8.84 30.65 -46.66
C ASP A 206 7.42 30.42 -47.19
N ALA A 207 6.39 31.01 -46.57
CA ALA A 207 5.02 30.97 -47.09
C ALA A 207 4.91 31.63 -48.48
N VAL A 208 5.47 32.83 -48.65
CA VAL A 208 5.47 33.52 -49.96
C VAL A 208 6.26 32.73 -51.00
N MET A 209 7.42 32.18 -50.60
CA MET A 209 8.24 31.34 -51.47
C MET A 209 7.51 30.06 -51.85
N ALA A 210 6.76 29.42 -50.96
CA ALA A 210 5.97 28.23 -51.26
C ALA A 210 4.97 28.49 -52.40
N PHE A 211 4.23 29.61 -52.36
CA PHE A 211 3.37 30.02 -53.47
C PHE A 211 4.17 30.30 -54.74
N GLY A 212 5.30 31.00 -54.65
CA GLY A 212 6.16 31.29 -55.81
C GLY A 212 6.66 30.01 -56.50
N TYR A 213 7.09 29.01 -55.74
CA TYR A 213 7.53 27.72 -56.24
C TYR A 213 6.37 26.90 -56.80
N ALA A 214 5.20 26.89 -56.14
CA ALA A 214 4.01 26.22 -56.63
C ALA A 214 3.54 26.79 -57.98
N PHE A 215 3.48 28.13 -58.12
CA PHE A 215 3.14 28.77 -59.38
C PHE A 215 4.17 28.50 -60.46
N ARG A 216 5.46 28.51 -60.13
CA ARG A 216 6.53 28.15 -61.07
C ARG A 216 6.35 26.73 -61.59
N ASP A 217 6.11 25.77 -60.71
CA ASP A 217 6.02 24.36 -61.06
C ASP A 217 4.74 24.08 -61.87
N MET A 218 3.61 24.65 -61.44
CA MET A 218 2.34 24.62 -62.18
C MET A 218 2.48 25.24 -63.58
N HIS A 219 3.12 26.41 -63.68
CA HIS A 219 3.32 27.11 -64.95
C HIS A 219 4.28 26.36 -65.89
N ARG A 220 5.32 25.74 -65.33
CA ARG A 220 6.23 24.90 -66.11
C ARG A 220 5.52 23.70 -66.72
N GLU A 221 4.61 23.07 -65.97
CA GLU A 221 3.86 21.89 -66.42
C GLU A 221 2.74 22.26 -67.41
N LEU A 222 1.93 23.27 -67.10
CA LEU A 222 0.76 23.65 -67.91
C LEU A 222 1.11 24.56 -69.09
N CYS A 223 1.99 25.55 -68.89
CA CYS A 223 2.32 26.56 -69.89
C CYS A 223 3.66 26.29 -70.61
N GLY A 224 4.37 25.20 -70.27
CA GLY A 224 5.67 24.87 -70.85
C GLY A 224 6.76 25.90 -70.56
N GLY A 225 6.62 26.71 -69.50
CA GLY A 225 7.61 27.72 -69.12
C GLY A 225 7.67 28.96 -70.01
N ARG A 226 6.65 29.22 -70.84
CA ARG A 226 6.57 30.43 -71.70
C ARG A 226 6.37 31.71 -70.88
N SER A 227 6.96 32.82 -71.28
CA SER A 227 6.73 34.11 -70.60
C SER A 227 5.26 34.50 -70.59
N GLY A 228 4.75 34.95 -69.45
CA GLY A 228 3.35 35.33 -69.25
C GLY A 228 2.45 34.18 -68.77
N LEU A 229 1.17 34.47 -68.57
CA LEU A 229 0.16 33.50 -68.16
C LEU A 229 -0.46 32.84 -69.40
N CYS A 230 -0.60 31.51 -69.41
CA CYS A 230 -1.29 30.80 -70.50
C CYS A 230 -2.77 30.58 -70.18
N ASP A 231 -3.56 30.23 -71.20
CA ASP A 231 -5.01 30.02 -71.07
C ASP A 231 -5.37 28.89 -70.09
N LEU A 232 -4.49 27.88 -69.94
CA LEU A 232 -4.67 26.78 -68.97
C LEU A 232 -4.55 27.23 -67.50
N MET A 233 -4.02 28.42 -67.25
CA MET A 233 -3.94 29.03 -65.92
C MET A 233 -4.84 30.27 -65.81
N ASN A 234 -5.75 30.51 -66.75
CA ASN A 234 -6.62 31.68 -66.76
C ASN A 234 -8.10 31.29 -66.92
N PRO A 235 -8.87 31.16 -65.82
CA PRO A 235 -8.49 31.43 -64.42
C PRO A 235 -7.69 30.29 -63.77
N ILE A 236 -7.01 30.60 -62.66
CA ILE A 236 -6.27 29.59 -61.88
C ILE A 236 -7.25 28.76 -61.06
N ASP A 237 -7.16 27.43 -61.21
CA ASP A 237 -7.90 26.47 -60.39
C ASP A 237 -7.20 26.22 -59.05
N GLY A 238 -7.95 26.37 -57.96
CA GLY A 238 -7.45 26.23 -56.59
C GLY A 238 -7.07 24.81 -56.21
N ASP A 239 -7.78 23.79 -56.73
CA ASP A 239 -7.49 22.39 -56.43
C ASP A 239 -6.17 21.95 -57.09
N ASN A 240 -5.97 22.37 -58.34
CA ASN A 240 -4.69 22.22 -59.03
C ASN A 240 -3.56 22.93 -58.29
N LEU A 241 -3.76 24.19 -57.88
CA LEU A 241 -2.74 24.92 -57.11
C LEU A 241 -2.39 24.21 -55.78
N LEU A 242 -3.39 23.69 -55.06
CA LEU A 242 -3.18 22.95 -53.81
C LEU A 242 -2.33 21.69 -54.04
N PHE A 243 -2.52 20.99 -55.15
CA PHE A 243 -1.71 19.84 -55.52
C PHE A 243 -0.23 20.19 -55.71
N TYR A 244 0.07 21.32 -56.38
CA TYR A 244 1.45 21.80 -56.51
C TYR A 244 2.01 22.32 -55.19
N LEU A 245 1.22 23.06 -54.40
CA LEU A 245 1.61 23.55 -53.08
C LEU A 245 2.07 22.42 -52.14
N ARG A 246 1.34 21.30 -52.10
CA ARG A 246 1.70 20.14 -51.26
C ARG A 246 3.02 19.46 -51.64
N LYS A 247 3.54 19.74 -52.85
CA LYS A 247 4.76 19.10 -53.40
C LYS A 247 5.97 20.02 -53.42
N VAL A 248 5.85 21.27 -52.98
CA VAL A 248 6.95 22.22 -53.04
C VAL A 248 8.12 21.77 -52.18
N VAL A 249 9.30 21.84 -52.75
CA VAL A 249 10.58 21.64 -52.05
C VAL A 249 11.51 22.74 -52.52
N PHE A 250 12.03 23.53 -51.59
CA PHE A 250 12.90 24.66 -51.94
C PHE A 250 13.87 25.02 -50.83
N PHE A 251 14.94 25.71 -51.23
CA PHE A 251 15.86 26.35 -50.31
C PHE A 251 15.36 27.76 -50.00
N GLY A 252 14.96 27.99 -48.75
CA GLY A 252 14.42 29.25 -48.27
C GLY A 252 15.48 30.35 -48.16
N LEU A 253 15.03 31.60 -48.03
CA LEU A 253 15.92 32.77 -47.91
C LEU A 253 16.71 32.78 -46.60
N SER A 254 16.25 32.05 -45.59
CA SER A 254 16.97 31.82 -44.33
C SER A 254 18.08 30.75 -44.45
N GLY A 255 18.14 30.02 -45.56
CA GLY A 255 19.13 28.95 -45.78
C GLY A 255 18.69 27.55 -45.35
N ASP A 256 17.41 27.36 -45.04
CA ASP A 256 16.82 26.06 -44.71
C ASP A 256 16.20 25.40 -45.94
N ASN A 257 16.13 24.07 -45.94
CA ASN A 257 15.32 23.33 -46.90
C ASN A 257 13.88 23.19 -46.37
N PHE A 258 12.92 23.77 -47.09
CA PHE A 258 11.50 23.75 -46.73
C PHE A 258 10.76 22.67 -47.53
N LYS A 259 9.87 21.95 -46.85
CA LYS A 259 8.87 21.05 -47.43
C LYS A 259 7.68 20.94 -46.47
N PHE A 260 6.49 20.68 -47.02
CA PHE A 260 5.35 20.25 -46.22
C PHE A 260 5.45 18.77 -45.85
N ASP A 261 4.80 18.38 -44.76
CA ASP A 261 4.58 16.98 -44.43
C ASP A 261 3.37 16.40 -45.18
N LYS A 262 2.94 15.18 -44.80
CA LYS A 262 1.82 14.49 -45.47
C LYS A 262 0.47 15.15 -45.17
N GLN A 263 0.36 15.87 -44.06
CA GLN A 263 -0.83 16.57 -43.61
C GLN A 263 -0.90 17.99 -44.19
N GLY A 264 0.22 18.50 -44.69
CA GLY A 264 0.35 19.86 -45.21
C GLY A 264 0.94 20.84 -44.19
N ASP A 265 1.53 20.33 -43.11
CA ASP A 265 2.13 21.13 -42.06
C ASP A 265 3.62 21.41 -42.35
N GLY A 266 4.10 22.53 -41.80
CA GLY A 266 5.52 22.88 -41.85
C GLY A 266 6.37 22.01 -40.91
N PRO A 267 7.70 22.06 -41.04
CA PRO A 267 8.59 21.25 -40.19
C PRO A 267 8.48 21.64 -38.71
N ALA A 268 8.09 20.68 -37.86
CA ALA A 268 7.94 20.85 -36.42
C ALA A 268 9.31 20.95 -35.69
N ARG A 269 9.81 22.18 -35.56
CA ARG A 269 11.08 22.51 -34.89
C ARG A 269 10.85 23.63 -33.89
N TYR A 270 11.27 23.43 -32.65
CA TYR A 270 11.08 24.42 -31.58
C TYR A 270 12.35 24.61 -30.76
N ASN A 271 12.61 25.87 -30.40
CA ASN A 271 13.52 26.24 -29.33
C ASN A 271 12.77 26.21 -28.00
N ILE A 272 13.41 25.68 -26.97
CA ILE A 272 12.93 25.78 -25.59
C ILE A 272 13.70 26.89 -24.92
N ILE A 273 12.99 27.94 -24.51
CA ILE A 273 13.56 29.10 -23.86
C ILE A 273 13.12 29.15 -22.40
N HIS A 274 13.95 29.74 -21.56
CA HIS A 274 13.74 29.86 -20.12
C HIS A 274 13.93 31.31 -19.68
N PHE A 275 12.97 31.85 -18.95
CA PHE A 275 13.07 33.19 -18.37
C PHE A 275 13.67 33.09 -16.97
N LYS A 276 14.89 33.59 -16.80
CA LYS A 276 15.57 33.54 -15.49
C LYS A 276 16.27 34.84 -15.15
N GLN A 277 16.49 34.99 -13.86
CA GLN A 277 17.34 36.03 -13.31
C GLN A 277 18.82 35.68 -13.54
N MET A 278 19.50 36.47 -14.36
CA MET A 278 20.93 36.30 -14.67
C MET A 278 21.80 36.84 -13.54
N THR A 279 21.42 38.00 -13.00
CA THR A 279 21.97 38.58 -11.78
C THR A 279 20.82 39.21 -11.00
N HIS A 280 20.98 39.46 -9.71
CA HIS A 280 19.92 40.09 -8.90
C HIS A 280 19.32 41.32 -9.59
N GLY A 281 18.00 41.29 -9.85
CA GLY A 281 17.23 42.33 -10.52
C GLY A 281 17.33 42.39 -12.07
N ARG A 282 18.16 41.55 -12.71
CA ARG A 282 18.26 41.47 -14.18
C ARG A 282 17.80 40.13 -14.71
N TYR A 283 16.77 40.15 -15.55
CA TYR A 283 16.14 38.98 -16.12
C TYR A 283 16.38 38.91 -17.63
N ALA A 284 16.45 37.70 -18.16
CA ALA A 284 16.59 37.48 -19.59
C ALA A 284 15.97 36.15 -20.01
N TRP A 285 15.49 36.11 -21.25
CA TRP A 285 15.18 34.87 -21.94
C TRP A 285 16.47 34.23 -22.44
N VAL A 286 16.67 32.96 -22.12
CA VAL A 286 17.81 32.17 -22.61
C VAL A 286 17.33 30.88 -23.25
N THR A 287 17.99 30.44 -24.32
CA THR A 287 17.71 29.13 -24.90
C THR A 287 18.34 28.03 -24.03
N VAL A 288 17.53 27.03 -23.66
CA VAL A 288 17.94 25.92 -22.77
C VAL A 288 17.75 24.54 -23.40
N GLY A 289 17.11 24.47 -24.56
CA GLY A 289 16.89 23.20 -25.26
C GLY A 289 16.27 23.39 -26.64
N HIS A 290 16.05 22.27 -27.30
CA HIS A 290 15.39 22.20 -28.61
C HIS A 290 14.53 20.95 -28.70
N TYR A 291 13.47 21.04 -29.51
CA TYR A 291 12.59 19.94 -29.87
C TYR A 291 12.59 19.78 -31.39
N VAL A 292 13.10 18.64 -31.86
CA VAL A 292 13.28 18.36 -33.28
C VAL A 292 12.94 16.88 -33.51
N GLU A 293 12.16 16.58 -34.55
CA GLU A 293 11.83 15.21 -34.96
C GLU A 293 11.21 14.33 -33.84
N GLY A 294 10.45 14.93 -32.93
CA GLY A 294 9.79 14.20 -31.84
C GLY A 294 10.62 14.04 -30.57
N GLU A 295 11.88 14.47 -30.55
CA GLU A 295 12.76 14.37 -29.39
C GLU A 295 13.00 15.72 -28.71
N LEU A 296 12.82 15.74 -27.38
CA LEU A 296 13.17 16.88 -26.54
C LEU A 296 14.60 16.75 -25.99
N LYS A 297 15.49 17.67 -26.39
CA LYS A 297 16.83 17.83 -25.82
C LYS A 297 16.86 19.07 -24.94
N LEU A 298 16.68 18.85 -23.64
CA LEU A 298 16.66 19.90 -22.62
C LEU A 298 17.91 19.83 -21.74
N ASN A 299 18.62 20.95 -21.60
CA ASN A 299 19.79 21.04 -20.74
C ASN A 299 19.38 21.38 -19.30
N MET A 300 19.28 20.36 -18.44
CA MET A 300 18.86 20.53 -17.04
C MET A 300 19.81 21.41 -16.22
N SER A 301 21.11 21.46 -16.53
CA SER A 301 22.05 22.32 -15.80
C SER A 301 21.97 23.79 -16.19
N ALA A 302 21.32 24.10 -17.31
CA ALA A 302 21.07 25.48 -17.74
C ALA A 302 19.81 26.08 -17.08
N LEU A 303 18.95 25.23 -16.51
CA LEU A 303 17.73 25.63 -15.81
C LEU A 303 18.06 26.21 -14.45
N GLN A 304 17.37 27.30 -14.12
CA GLN A 304 17.44 27.94 -12.82
C GLN A 304 16.09 28.60 -12.58
N PHE A 305 15.27 27.99 -11.73
CA PHE A 305 13.92 28.50 -11.46
C PHE A 305 13.95 29.72 -10.55
N LYS A 306 14.77 29.69 -9.49
CA LYS A 306 15.05 30.86 -8.64
C LYS A 306 16.55 31.01 -8.41
N LEU A 307 16.99 32.23 -8.11
CA LEU A 307 18.41 32.51 -7.86
C LEU A 307 18.98 31.74 -6.65
N ARG A 308 18.20 31.59 -5.58
CA ARG A 308 18.60 30.87 -4.35
C ARG A 308 18.26 29.38 -4.38
N ASP A 309 17.28 29.00 -5.18
CA ASP A 309 16.82 27.63 -5.33
C ASP A 309 16.70 27.33 -6.83
N PRO A 310 17.80 26.87 -7.46
CA PRO A 310 17.82 26.64 -8.89
C PRO A 310 16.97 25.42 -9.30
N SER A 311 16.57 24.57 -8.36
CA SER A 311 15.89 23.31 -8.65
C SER A 311 14.45 23.54 -9.15
N PRO A 312 13.94 22.67 -10.05
CA PRO A 312 12.54 22.73 -10.45
C PRO A 312 11.63 22.45 -9.25
N PRO A 313 10.54 23.22 -9.06
CA PRO A 313 9.60 22.94 -8.00
C PRO A 313 8.92 21.59 -8.24
N SER A 314 8.65 20.85 -7.17
CA SER A 314 7.88 19.61 -7.26
C SER A 314 6.41 19.93 -7.54
N SER A 315 5.84 19.29 -8.57
CA SER A 315 4.43 19.40 -8.95
C SER A 315 3.79 18.00 -8.99
N VAL A 316 3.50 17.47 -7.81
CA VAL A 316 2.98 16.12 -7.58
C VAL A 316 1.89 16.21 -6.51
N CYS A 317 0.74 15.56 -6.73
CA CYS A 317 -0.37 15.65 -5.79
C CYS A 317 -0.05 15.00 -4.44
N SER A 318 0.47 13.77 -4.49
CA SER A 318 0.75 12.94 -3.32
C SER A 318 2.13 12.31 -3.45
N LEU A 319 2.92 12.39 -2.40
CA LEU A 319 4.23 11.75 -2.36
C LEU A 319 4.07 10.22 -2.27
N PRO A 320 5.08 9.44 -2.71
CA PRO A 320 5.12 8.01 -2.46
C PRO A 320 4.96 7.70 -0.96
N CYS A 321 4.14 6.69 -0.65
CA CYS A 321 3.91 6.29 0.73
C CYS A 321 5.17 5.65 1.34
N LEU A 322 5.31 5.76 2.66
CA LEU A 322 6.41 5.15 3.39
C LEU A 322 6.21 3.62 3.50
N THR A 323 7.28 2.91 3.81
CA THR A 323 7.23 1.47 4.03
C THR A 323 6.21 1.11 5.12
N GLY A 324 5.36 0.12 4.86
CA GLY A 324 4.27 -0.30 5.77
C GLY A 324 2.98 0.53 5.66
N GLN A 325 2.91 1.47 4.72
CA GLN A 325 1.70 2.23 4.41
C GLN A 325 1.08 1.79 3.09
N ALA A 326 -0.25 1.68 3.08
CA ALA A 326 -1.03 1.46 1.87
C ALA A 326 -1.59 2.78 1.33
N LYS A 327 -1.84 2.81 0.02
CA LYS A 327 -2.41 3.96 -0.70
C LYS A 327 -3.93 3.90 -0.67
N LYS A 328 -4.58 5.04 -0.46
CA LYS A 328 -6.03 5.19 -0.68
C LYS A 328 -6.28 6.38 -1.59
N TYR A 329 -6.77 6.13 -2.81
CA TYR A 329 -7.09 7.18 -3.76
C TYR A 329 -8.19 8.10 -3.23
N VAL A 330 -8.08 9.39 -3.54
CA VAL A 330 -9.06 10.41 -3.19
C VAL A 330 -10.24 10.31 -4.15
N GLU A 331 -11.46 10.35 -3.63
CA GLU A 331 -12.66 10.30 -4.47
C GLU A 331 -12.71 11.54 -5.38
N GLY A 332 -12.85 11.31 -6.68
CA GLY A 332 -12.88 12.38 -7.70
C GLY A 332 -11.51 12.81 -8.24
N GLU A 333 -10.38 12.36 -7.68
CA GLU A 333 -9.03 12.66 -8.18
C GLU A 333 -8.18 11.39 -8.35
N SER A 334 -7.90 11.00 -9.61
CA SER A 334 -7.22 9.73 -9.92
C SER A 334 -5.74 9.67 -9.55
N CYS A 335 -5.01 10.80 -9.56
CA CYS A 335 -3.58 10.83 -9.21
C CYS A 335 -3.28 11.22 -7.76
N CYS A 336 -4.31 11.40 -6.93
CA CYS A 336 -4.15 11.81 -5.55
C CYS A 336 -4.49 10.67 -4.62
N TRP A 337 -3.64 10.43 -3.63
CA TRP A 337 -3.84 9.38 -2.64
C TRP A 337 -3.40 9.83 -1.24
N HIS A 338 -4.06 9.27 -0.24
CA HIS A 338 -3.64 9.34 1.14
C HIS A 338 -2.94 8.04 1.53
N CYS A 339 -1.84 8.18 2.26
CA CYS A 339 -1.13 7.05 2.84
C CYS A 339 -1.70 6.74 4.22
N PHE A 340 -2.00 5.48 4.50
CA PHE A 340 -2.45 5.04 5.81
C PHE A 340 -1.65 3.81 6.26
N ASN A 341 -1.39 3.71 7.56
CA ASN A 341 -0.65 2.59 8.12
C ASN A 341 -1.53 1.32 8.09
N CYS A 342 -0.96 0.20 7.65
CA CYS A 342 -1.58 -1.09 7.87
C CYS A 342 -1.64 -1.41 9.37
N SER A 343 -2.64 -2.19 9.80
CA SER A 343 -2.76 -2.56 11.22
C SER A 343 -1.64 -3.51 11.68
N THR A 344 -1.53 -3.72 12.99
CA THR A 344 -0.46 -4.51 13.64
C THR A 344 -0.24 -5.91 13.04
N TYR A 345 -1.29 -6.52 12.50
CA TYR A 345 -1.25 -7.89 11.97
C TYR A 345 -1.40 -7.97 10.45
N GLN A 346 -1.27 -6.81 9.78
CA GLN A 346 -1.41 -6.68 8.34
C GLN A 346 -0.10 -6.25 7.70
N ILE A 347 0.08 -6.63 6.44
CA ILE A 347 1.16 -6.19 5.57
C ILE A 347 0.56 -5.44 4.38
N VAL A 348 1.36 -4.59 3.74
CA VAL A 348 0.98 -4.02 2.44
C VAL A 348 0.98 -5.15 1.41
N ASN A 349 -0.07 -5.24 0.60
CA ASN A 349 -0.18 -6.29 -0.41
C ASN A 349 0.90 -6.09 -1.49
N PRO A 350 1.78 -7.09 -1.74
CA PRO A 350 2.85 -6.95 -2.74
C PRO A 350 2.35 -6.81 -4.19
N ARG A 351 1.09 -7.18 -4.46
CA ARG A 351 0.48 -7.08 -5.80
C ARG A 351 -0.37 -5.82 -5.96
N ASP A 352 -0.82 -5.22 -4.86
CA ASP A 352 -1.75 -4.09 -4.88
C ASP A 352 -1.44 -3.16 -3.70
N GLU A 353 -0.72 -2.08 -3.98
CA GLU A 353 -0.30 -1.12 -2.95
C GLU A 353 -1.46 -0.41 -2.24
N THR A 354 -2.71 -0.59 -2.70
CA THR A 354 -3.89 0.02 -2.08
C THR A 354 -4.48 -0.82 -0.94
N GLN A 355 -4.07 -2.08 -0.82
CA GLN A 355 -4.68 -3.03 0.11
C GLN A 355 -3.71 -3.46 1.21
N CYS A 356 -4.24 -3.57 2.43
CA CYS A 356 -3.56 -4.22 3.55
C CYS A 356 -4.09 -5.66 3.67
N LEU A 357 -3.18 -6.64 3.64
CA LEU A 357 -3.49 -8.06 3.81
C LEU A 357 -3.18 -8.52 5.23
N THR A 358 -4.10 -9.25 5.84
CA THR A 358 -3.90 -9.85 7.16
C THR A 358 -3.04 -11.10 7.05
N CYS A 359 -1.99 -11.22 7.85
CA CYS A 359 -1.16 -12.43 7.89
C CYS A 359 -1.96 -13.64 8.42
N ASP A 360 -1.66 -14.82 7.89
CA ASP A 360 -2.27 -16.08 8.31
C ASP A 360 -1.91 -16.45 9.76
N TRP A 361 -2.75 -17.28 10.39
CA TRP A 361 -2.49 -17.79 11.73
C TRP A 361 -1.18 -18.59 11.78
N GLY A 362 -0.36 -18.33 12.79
CA GLY A 362 1.01 -18.86 12.90
C GLY A 362 2.07 -18.02 12.20
N THR A 363 1.69 -16.87 11.63
CA THR A 363 2.62 -15.88 11.05
C THR A 363 2.35 -14.47 11.60
N LEU A 364 3.40 -13.66 11.71
CA LEU A 364 3.35 -12.25 12.10
C LEU A 364 4.00 -11.36 11.03
N PRO A 365 3.51 -10.12 10.83
CA PRO A 365 4.17 -9.15 9.97
C PRO A 365 5.63 -8.90 10.39
N SER A 366 6.50 -8.67 9.42
CA SER A 366 7.82 -8.08 9.62
C SER A 366 7.69 -6.67 10.21
N PRO A 367 8.73 -6.14 10.89
CA PRO A 367 8.75 -4.74 11.35
C PRO A 367 8.42 -3.72 10.26
N ASP A 368 8.80 -4.01 9.02
CA ASP A 368 8.56 -3.14 7.86
C ASP A 368 7.17 -3.36 7.22
N HIS A 369 6.35 -4.27 7.77
CA HIS A 369 5.02 -4.65 7.27
C HIS A 369 4.99 -5.05 5.78
N LEU A 370 6.06 -5.69 5.28
CA LEU A 370 6.18 -6.15 3.89
C LEU A 370 5.97 -7.66 3.73
N MET A 371 6.25 -8.45 4.77
CA MET A 371 6.20 -9.92 4.70
C MET A 371 5.66 -10.53 5.97
N CYS A 372 5.01 -11.69 5.87
CA CYS A 372 4.54 -12.47 7.01
C CYS A 372 5.58 -13.54 7.37
N ASN A 373 6.19 -13.41 8.55
CA ASN A 373 7.19 -14.34 9.08
C ASN A 373 6.55 -15.39 9.99
N PRO A 374 6.95 -16.67 9.91
CA PRO A 374 6.40 -17.71 10.77
C PRO A 374 6.81 -17.53 12.24
N ILE A 375 5.86 -17.73 13.15
CA ILE A 375 6.09 -17.67 14.60
C ILE A 375 6.81 -18.96 15.02
N PRO A 376 7.94 -18.87 15.74
CA PRO A 376 8.66 -20.05 16.20
C PRO A 376 7.79 -20.91 17.13
N GLU A 377 7.81 -22.22 16.93
CA GLU A 377 7.05 -23.18 17.75
C GLU A 377 7.60 -23.23 19.18
N VAL A 378 6.68 -23.18 20.15
CA VAL A 378 6.96 -23.32 21.57
C VAL A 378 6.45 -24.69 22.03
N TYR A 379 7.36 -25.49 22.59
CA TYR A 379 7.07 -26.77 23.21
C TYR A 379 7.90 -26.91 24.50
N ILE A 380 7.54 -27.87 25.36
CA ILE A 380 8.32 -28.17 26.55
C ILE A 380 9.67 -28.72 26.10
N ARG A 381 10.69 -27.89 26.18
CA ARG A 381 12.05 -28.29 25.84
C ARG A 381 12.72 -28.96 27.05
N PRO A 382 13.55 -30.00 26.84
CA PRO A 382 14.23 -30.71 27.93
C PRO A 382 15.26 -29.85 28.67
N ASP A 383 15.69 -28.73 28.08
CA ASP A 383 16.56 -27.72 28.68
C ASP A 383 15.82 -26.78 29.66
N SER A 384 14.48 -26.81 29.70
CA SER A 384 13.71 -25.96 30.60
C SER A 384 13.84 -26.41 32.06
N TRP A 385 13.96 -25.45 32.98
CA TRP A 385 14.18 -25.75 34.41
C TRP A 385 13.08 -26.63 35.02
N TRP A 386 11.83 -26.43 34.59
CA TRP A 386 10.69 -27.25 35.01
C TRP A 386 10.77 -28.69 34.50
N ALA A 387 11.20 -28.88 33.24
CA ALA A 387 11.40 -30.23 32.67
C ALA A 387 12.57 -30.95 33.37
N ILE A 388 13.67 -30.24 33.62
CA ILE A 388 14.83 -30.78 34.36
C ILE A 388 14.41 -31.23 35.76
N GLY A 389 13.66 -30.40 36.51
CA GLY A 389 13.16 -30.75 37.83
C GLY A 389 12.28 -32.01 37.82
N ALA A 390 11.36 -32.13 36.86
CA ALA A 390 10.50 -33.31 36.72
C ALA A 390 11.29 -34.58 36.34
N MET A 391 12.26 -34.46 35.43
CA MET A 391 13.12 -35.57 35.02
C MET A 391 14.01 -36.05 36.17
N LEU A 392 14.56 -35.14 36.97
CA LEU A 392 15.35 -35.49 38.15
C LEU A 392 14.52 -36.24 39.18
N LEU A 393 13.33 -35.72 39.53
CA LEU A 393 12.42 -36.40 40.47
C LEU A 393 12.02 -37.80 39.97
N SER A 394 11.73 -37.92 38.67
CA SER A 394 11.42 -39.21 38.07
C SER A 394 12.61 -40.18 38.09
N SER A 395 13.82 -39.70 37.80
CA SER A 395 15.03 -40.53 37.85
C SER A 395 15.30 -41.10 39.23
N VAL A 396 15.11 -40.30 40.30
CA VAL A 396 15.19 -40.76 41.69
C VAL A 396 14.13 -41.83 41.96
N GLY A 397 12.89 -41.61 41.50
CA GLY A 397 11.80 -42.58 41.61
C GLY A 397 12.11 -43.93 40.93
N VAL A 398 12.71 -43.89 39.74
CA VAL A 398 13.15 -45.09 39.01
C VAL A 398 14.23 -45.86 39.79
N VAL A 399 15.26 -45.16 40.28
CA VAL A 399 16.34 -45.76 41.05
C VAL A 399 15.79 -46.41 42.33
N MET A 400 14.96 -45.69 43.08
CA MET A 400 14.34 -46.21 44.30
C MET A 400 13.46 -47.43 44.03
N THR A 401 12.66 -47.41 42.96
CA THR A 401 11.83 -48.54 42.55
C THR A 401 12.69 -49.76 42.18
N GLY A 402 13.82 -49.53 41.50
CA GLY A 402 14.80 -50.56 41.16
C GLY A 402 15.45 -51.20 42.39
N VAL A 403 15.83 -50.40 43.39
CA VAL A 403 16.38 -50.90 44.66
C VAL A 403 15.36 -51.77 45.39
N VAL A 404 14.10 -51.32 45.48
CA VAL A 404 13.03 -52.11 46.10
C VAL A 404 12.80 -53.41 45.34
N ALA A 405 12.72 -53.37 44.00
CA ALA A 405 12.56 -54.57 43.19
C ALA A 405 13.72 -55.57 43.37
N TRP A 406 14.96 -55.07 43.45
CA TRP A 406 16.15 -55.88 43.70
C TRP A 406 16.13 -56.56 45.08
N VAL A 407 15.77 -55.82 46.14
CA VAL A 407 15.61 -56.38 47.49
C VAL A 407 14.52 -57.46 47.51
N PHE A 408 13.38 -57.21 46.85
CA PHE A 408 12.29 -58.20 46.72
C PHE A 408 12.72 -59.45 45.95
N ALA A 409 13.56 -59.30 44.92
CA ALA A 409 14.12 -60.41 44.15
C ALA A 409 15.14 -61.23 44.94
N SER A 410 16.06 -60.58 45.65
CA SER A 410 17.08 -61.23 46.46
C SER A 410 16.44 -62.02 47.63
N HIS A 411 15.43 -61.45 48.28
CA HIS A 411 14.73 -62.08 49.41
C HIS A 411 13.44 -62.81 49.01
N HIS A 412 13.32 -63.26 47.75
CA HIS A 412 12.08 -63.82 47.20
C HIS A 412 11.56 -65.10 47.91
N ASN A 413 12.40 -65.77 48.71
CA ASN A 413 12.06 -66.98 49.45
C ASN A 413 11.70 -66.72 50.92
N THR A 414 11.78 -65.46 51.38
CA THR A 414 11.38 -65.12 52.75
C THR A 414 9.88 -65.30 52.96
N PRO A 415 9.44 -65.79 54.13
CA PRO A 415 8.03 -66.08 54.40
C PRO A 415 7.13 -64.84 54.26
N VAL A 416 7.69 -63.65 54.51
CA VAL A 416 7.00 -62.35 54.38
C VAL A 416 6.66 -62.03 52.91
N VAL A 417 7.62 -62.17 52.00
CA VAL A 417 7.42 -61.90 50.56
C VAL A 417 6.51 -62.96 49.91
N ARG A 418 6.64 -64.21 50.37
CA ARG A 418 5.78 -65.32 49.91
C ARG A 418 4.32 -65.16 50.36
N ALA A 419 4.08 -64.66 51.58
CA ALA A 419 2.75 -64.38 52.11
C ALA A 419 2.05 -63.22 51.38
N SER A 420 2.80 -62.17 51.02
CA SER A 420 2.27 -60.98 50.32
C SER A 420 1.88 -61.23 48.85
N GLY A 421 2.41 -62.29 48.24
CA GLY A 421 2.16 -62.66 46.84
C GLY A 421 3.21 -62.09 45.88
N ARG A 422 4.16 -62.94 45.47
CA ARG A 422 5.34 -62.59 44.65
C ARG A 422 4.97 -61.93 43.33
N GLU A 423 4.18 -62.63 42.51
CA GLU A 423 3.77 -62.16 41.18
C GLU A 423 3.07 -60.79 41.22
N LEU A 424 2.17 -60.57 42.18
CA LEU A 424 1.41 -59.32 42.30
C LEU A 424 2.28 -58.14 42.74
N SER A 425 3.32 -58.40 43.53
CA SER A 425 4.24 -57.36 44.00
C SER A 425 5.18 -56.93 42.87
N TYR A 426 5.60 -57.86 41.99
CA TYR A 426 6.32 -57.51 40.77
C TYR A 426 5.47 -56.76 39.76
N VAL A 427 4.20 -57.14 39.57
CA VAL A 427 3.27 -56.39 38.70
C VAL A 427 3.07 -54.97 39.23
N LEU A 428 2.91 -54.78 40.53
CA LEU A 428 2.81 -53.46 41.15
C LEU A 428 4.08 -52.61 40.91
N LEU A 429 5.26 -53.17 41.17
CA LEU A 429 6.54 -52.48 40.95
C LEU A 429 6.77 -52.14 39.47
N SER A 430 6.34 -53.00 38.54
CA SER A 430 6.40 -52.73 37.11
C SER A 430 5.49 -51.59 36.69
N GLY A 431 4.28 -51.47 37.28
CA GLY A 431 3.38 -50.35 37.05
C GLY A 431 3.95 -49.02 37.55
N VAL A 432 4.54 -49.01 38.76
CA VAL A 432 5.21 -47.83 39.33
C VAL A 432 6.40 -47.39 38.49
N PHE A 433 7.21 -48.34 38.03
CA PHE A 433 8.32 -48.05 37.09
C PHE A 433 7.81 -47.41 35.79
N LEU A 434 6.73 -47.93 35.20
CA LEU A 434 6.12 -47.37 33.99
C LEU A 434 5.55 -45.96 34.20
N CYS A 435 5.01 -45.65 35.39
CA CYS A 435 4.58 -44.29 35.73
C CYS A 435 5.75 -43.30 35.65
N TYR A 436 6.88 -43.61 36.30
CA TYR A 436 8.07 -42.77 36.25
C TYR A 436 8.69 -42.69 34.83
N ALA A 437 8.73 -43.82 34.11
CA ALA A 437 9.22 -43.84 32.73
C ALA A 437 8.39 -42.93 31.79
N THR A 438 7.08 -42.84 32.01
CA THR A 438 6.18 -42.00 31.20
C THR A 438 6.48 -40.49 31.35
N THR A 439 7.03 -40.06 32.49
CA THR A 439 7.47 -38.67 32.70
C THR A 439 8.52 -38.22 31.68
N PHE A 440 9.44 -39.11 31.28
CA PHE A 440 10.44 -38.78 30.26
C PHE A 440 9.81 -38.62 28.88
N VAL A 441 8.81 -39.43 28.56
CA VAL A 441 8.06 -39.34 27.28
C VAL A 441 7.26 -38.04 27.20
N LEU A 442 6.77 -37.51 28.34
CA LEU A 442 6.04 -36.24 28.40
C LEU A 442 6.90 -35.02 28.05
N VAL A 443 8.22 -35.09 28.25
CA VAL A 443 9.17 -34.00 27.98
C VAL A 443 9.67 -34.01 26.53
N LEU A 444 9.46 -35.10 25.78
CA LEU A 444 9.88 -35.17 24.39
C LEU A 444 9.04 -34.26 23.49
N LYS A 445 9.67 -33.77 22.40
CA LYS A 445 8.99 -32.96 21.38
C LYS A 445 7.72 -33.68 20.90
N PRO A 446 6.54 -33.03 20.97
CA PRO A 446 5.29 -33.65 20.53
C PRO A 446 5.34 -34.02 19.04
N THR A 447 5.22 -35.31 18.78
CA THR A 447 5.06 -35.90 17.44
C THR A 447 3.89 -36.87 17.49
N ALA A 448 3.36 -37.30 16.34
CA ALA A 448 2.26 -38.27 16.31
C ALA A 448 2.57 -39.53 17.14
N VAL A 449 3.82 -40.01 17.09
CA VAL A 449 4.30 -41.18 17.87
C VAL A 449 4.37 -40.85 19.35
N VAL A 450 5.03 -39.75 19.73
CA VAL A 450 5.17 -39.33 21.14
C VAL A 450 3.81 -39.11 21.78
N CYS A 451 2.88 -38.43 21.11
CA CYS A 451 1.51 -38.23 21.58
C CYS A 451 0.75 -39.54 21.77
N GLY A 452 0.99 -40.53 20.91
CA GLY A 452 0.42 -41.88 21.06
C GLY A 452 0.95 -42.57 22.31
N VAL A 453 2.27 -42.60 22.47
CA VAL A 453 2.93 -43.23 23.64
C VAL A 453 2.57 -42.54 24.94
N GLN A 454 2.49 -41.19 24.98
CA GLN A 454 2.04 -40.45 26.17
C GLN A 454 0.62 -40.85 26.58
N ARG A 455 -0.30 -40.91 25.61
CA ARG A 455 -1.71 -41.25 25.87
C ARG A 455 -1.86 -42.69 26.37
N PHE A 456 -1.16 -43.64 25.75
CA PHE A 456 -1.20 -45.04 26.15
C PHE A 456 -0.49 -45.29 27.48
N GLY A 457 0.73 -44.76 27.63
CA GLY A 457 1.60 -44.96 28.80
C GLY A 457 0.97 -44.47 30.09
N LEU A 458 0.34 -43.28 30.08
CA LEU A 458 -0.35 -42.75 31.25
C LEU A 458 -1.55 -43.61 31.64
N GLY A 459 -2.42 -43.97 30.70
CA GLY A 459 -3.60 -44.81 31.00
C GLY A 459 -3.23 -46.23 31.45
N PHE A 460 -2.27 -46.86 30.76
CA PHE A 460 -1.85 -48.23 31.02
C PHE A 460 -1.12 -48.37 32.37
N SER A 461 -0.22 -47.44 32.69
CA SER A 461 0.56 -47.50 33.94
C SER A 461 -0.33 -47.42 35.19
N PHE A 462 -1.29 -46.47 35.24
CA PHE A 462 -2.27 -46.39 36.32
C PHE A 462 -3.16 -47.65 36.40
N ALA A 463 -3.60 -48.19 35.27
CA ALA A 463 -4.42 -49.40 35.24
C ALA A 463 -3.68 -50.62 35.84
N VAL A 464 -2.38 -50.78 35.55
CA VAL A 464 -1.55 -51.85 36.13
C VAL A 464 -1.39 -51.69 37.65
N VAL A 465 -1.12 -50.47 38.13
CA VAL A 465 -0.97 -50.19 39.57
C VAL A 465 -2.27 -50.47 40.32
N TYR A 466 -3.40 -49.88 39.87
CA TYR A 466 -4.68 -50.07 40.55
C TYR A 466 -5.19 -51.51 40.50
N SER A 467 -5.01 -52.22 39.37
CA SER A 467 -5.41 -53.63 39.28
C SER A 467 -4.59 -54.54 40.20
N ALA A 468 -3.28 -54.27 40.36
CA ALA A 468 -2.42 -55.02 41.28
C ALA A 468 -2.80 -54.76 42.75
N LEU A 469 -3.04 -53.49 43.13
CA LEU A 469 -3.50 -53.11 44.46
C LEU A 469 -4.86 -53.75 44.78
N LEU A 470 -5.83 -53.65 43.86
CA LEU A 470 -7.17 -54.22 44.02
C LEU A 470 -7.14 -55.74 44.12
N THR A 471 -6.26 -56.40 43.38
CA THR A 471 -6.08 -57.86 43.49
C THR A 471 -5.47 -58.25 44.84
N LYS A 472 -4.50 -57.47 45.33
CA LYS A 472 -3.84 -57.71 46.62
C LYS A 472 -4.82 -57.52 47.78
N THR A 473 -5.63 -56.46 47.78
CA THR A 473 -6.67 -56.21 48.79
C THR A 473 -7.78 -57.27 48.75
N ASN A 474 -8.28 -57.63 47.56
CA ASN A 474 -9.28 -58.70 47.43
C ASN A 474 -8.75 -60.08 47.86
N ARG A 475 -7.47 -60.38 47.59
CA ARG A 475 -6.82 -61.61 48.08
C ARG A 475 -6.76 -61.64 49.60
N ILE A 476 -6.39 -60.54 50.25
CA ILE A 476 -6.35 -60.43 51.72
C ILE A 476 -7.76 -60.58 52.30
N ALA A 477 -8.75 -59.85 51.78
CA ALA A 477 -10.15 -59.93 52.22
C ALA A 477 -10.71 -61.37 52.12
N ARG A 478 -10.35 -62.11 51.07
CA ARG A 478 -10.73 -63.52 50.89
C ARG A 478 -10.06 -64.46 51.90
N ILE A 479 -8.79 -64.26 52.25
CA ILE A 479 -8.08 -65.10 53.24
C ILE A 479 -8.77 -65.01 54.60
N PHE A 480 -9.17 -63.81 55.02
CA PHE A 480 -9.88 -63.61 56.29
C PHE A 480 -11.33 -64.12 56.27
N ASN A 481 -12.00 -64.07 55.11
CA ASN A 481 -13.38 -64.54 54.98
C ASN A 481 -13.49 -66.07 54.85
N SER A 482 -12.54 -66.71 54.13
CA SER A 482 -12.43 -68.17 54.01
C SER A 482 -11.97 -68.86 55.32
N GLY A 483 -11.41 -68.13 56.28
CA GLY A 483 -11.08 -68.66 57.61
C GLY A 483 -12.28 -68.97 58.51
N LYS A 484 -13.51 -68.53 58.16
CA LYS A 484 -14.69 -68.68 59.02
C LYS A 484 -15.71 -69.75 58.60
N ARG A 485 -15.78 -70.20 57.34
CA ARG A 485 -16.72 -71.27 56.91
C ARG A 485 -16.22 -72.04 55.66
N THR A 486 -15.99 -73.35 55.84
CA THR A 486 -15.99 -74.48 54.86
C THR A 486 -14.91 -74.59 53.74
N THR A 487 -14.61 -75.84 53.35
CA THR A 487 -13.54 -76.30 52.43
C THR A 487 -13.98 -76.54 50.97
N LYS A 488 -14.88 -75.71 50.41
CA LYS A 488 -15.27 -75.82 48.99
C LYS A 488 -14.67 -74.65 48.18
N ARG A 489 -13.93 -74.95 47.10
CA ARG A 489 -13.38 -73.92 46.19
C ARG A 489 -14.53 -73.23 45.43
N PRO A 490 -14.75 -71.91 45.59
CA PRO A 490 -15.65 -71.18 44.70
C PRO A 490 -14.94 -70.84 43.38
N SER A 491 -15.63 -71.01 42.25
CA SER A 491 -15.15 -70.61 40.93
C SER A 491 -15.44 -69.13 40.71
N PHE A 492 -14.38 -68.32 40.61
CA PHE A 492 -14.22 -67.04 39.90
C PHE A 492 -12.98 -66.39 40.50
N ILE A 493 -12.00 -65.99 39.68
CA ILE A 493 -10.60 -65.63 40.03
C ILE A 493 -9.61 -66.80 39.85
N SER A 494 -9.63 -67.38 38.65
CA SER A 494 -8.47 -68.07 38.04
C SER A 494 -7.50 -67.02 37.48
N PRO A 495 -6.16 -67.24 37.46
CA PRO A 495 -5.18 -66.40 36.75
C PRO A 495 -5.62 -66.04 35.32
N SER A 496 -6.36 -66.93 34.65
CA SER A 496 -6.94 -66.72 33.32
C SER A 496 -7.95 -65.56 33.26
N SER A 497 -8.72 -65.32 34.34
CA SER A 497 -9.69 -64.20 34.41
C SER A 497 -9.02 -62.83 34.61
N GLN A 498 -7.82 -62.80 35.21
CA GLN A 498 -7.01 -61.57 35.35
C GLN A 498 -6.39 -61.18 34.01
N LEU A 499 -5.92 -62.17 33.23
CA LEU A 499 -5.43 -61.96 31.86
C LEU A 499 -6.55 -61.48 30.91
N CYS A 500 -7.79 -61.97 31.06
CA CYS A 500 -8.93 -61.45 30.28
C CYS A 500 -9.20 -59.96 30.56
N ILE A 501 -9.10 -59.50 31.81
CA ILE A 501 -9.33 -58.08 32.15
C ILE A 501 -8.23 -57.19 31.54
N CYS A 502 -6.97 -57.64 31.56
CA CYS A 502 -5.88 -56.96 30.86
C CYS A 502 -6.08 -56.95 29.34
N PHE A 503 -6.60 -58.04 28.75
CA PHE A 503 -6.91 -58.09 27.32
C PHE A 503 -8.02 -57.10 26.93
N PHE A 504 -9.12 -57.04 27.68
CA PHE A 504 -10.20 -56.09 27.42
C PHE A 504 -9.77 -54.62 27.55
N THR A 505 -8.88 -54.29 28.49
CA THR A 505 -8.36 -52.91 28.64
C THR A 505 -7.46 -52.50 27.47
N VAL A 506 -6.62 -53.41 26.96
CA VAL A 506 -5.80 -53.15 25.76
C VAL A 506 -6.66 -52.98 24.50
N VAL A 507 -7.69 -53.81 24.32
CA VAL A 507 -8.62 -53.72 23.17
C VAL A 507 -9.40 -52.41 23.18
N ILE A 508 -9.94 -51.99 24.33
CA ILE A 508 -10.64 -50.70 24.46
C ILE A 508 -9.71 -49.52 24.10
N THR A 509 -8.46 -49.58 24.54
CA THR A 509 -7.46 -48.53 24.25
C THR A 509 -7.08 -48.52 22.76
N GLY A 510 -7.01 -49.69 22.12
CA GLY A 510 -6.78 -49.83 20.68
C GLY A 510 -7.93 -49.28 19.83
N VAL A 511 -9.18 -49.57 20.19
CA VAL A 511 -10.38 -48.99 19.54
C VAL A 511 -10.38 -47.47 19.67
N TRP A 512 -9.99 -46.94 20.83
CA TRP A 512 -9.91 -45.52 21.08
C TRP A 512 -8.85 -44.79 20.23
N TRP A 513 -7.75 -45.48 19.89
CA TRP A 513 -6.76 -44.97 18.93
C TRP A 513 -7.30 -44.83 17.51
N VAL A 514 -8.19 -45.73 17.09
CA VAL A 514 -8.82 -45.68 15.77
C VAL A 514 -9.83 -44.53 15.71
N VAL A 515 -10.63 -44.34 16.76
CA VAL A 515 -11.64 -43.27 16.83
C VAL A 515 -11.00 -41.88 16.99
N SER A 516 -9.86 -41.79 17.66
CA SER A 516 -9.18 -40.51 17.89
C SER A 516 -7.66 -40.68 17.74
N PRO A 517 -7.13 -40.59 16.51
CA PRO A 517 -5.71 -40.82 16.25
C PRO A 517 -4.83 -39.77 16.94
N PRO A 518 -3.70 -40.18 17.54
CA PRO A 518 -2.77 -39.23 18.17
C PRO A 518 -2.11 -38.35 17.10
N ARG A 519 -2.30 -37.03 17.19
CA ARG A 519 -1.70 -36.04 16.31
C ARG A 519 -1.13 -34.87 17.13
N ALA A 520 -0.01 -34.32 16.68
CA ALA A 520 0.51 -33.05 17.17
C ALA A 520 -0.14 -31.91 16.36
N ILE A 521 -0.65 -30.90 17.04
CA ILE A 521 -1.34 -29.75 16.45
C ILE A 521 -0.75 -28.46 17.00
N HIS A 522 -0.75 -27.42 16.18
CA HIS A 522 -0.42 -26.06 16.60
C HIS A 522 -1.66 -25.43 17.23
N HIS A 523 -1.49 -24.86 18.42
CA HIS A 523 -2.54 -24.18 19.16
C HIS A 523 -2.12 -22.74 19.44
N TYR A 524 -2.95 -21.80 19.01
CA TYR A 524 -2.72 -20.36 19.11
C TYR A 524 -3.71 -19.79 20.13
N LEU A 525 -3.24 -19.42 21.33
CA LEU A 525 -4.08 -18.79 22.36
C LEU A 525 -4.26 -17.29 22.08
N VAL A 526 -3.17 -16.66 21.66
CA VAL A 526 -3.10 -15.29 21.13
C VAL A 526 -2.38 -15.33 19.79
N ARG A 527 -2.50 -14.26 19.00
CA ARG A 527 -1.92 -14.22 17.63
C ARG A 527 -0.39 -14.31 17.62
N GLU A 528 0.26 -14.02 18.74
CA GLU A 528 1.72 -14.03 18.89
C GLU A 528 2.29 -15.39 19.34
N ASP A 529 1.44 -16.34 19.73
CA ASP A 529 1.86 -17.59 20.34
C ASP A 529 1.65 -18.77 19.41
N ASN A 530 2.64 -19.64 19.27
CA ASN A 530 2.53 -20.87 18.49
C ASN A 530 2.91 -22.10 19.35
N PHE A 531 1.93 -22.70 20.05
CA PHE A 531 2.18 -23.87 20.90
C PHE A 531 2.03 -25.18 20.13
N LEU A 532 3.04 -26.04 20.18
CA LEU A 532 2.94 -27.39 19.63
C LEU A 532 2.51 -28.37 20.72
N VAL A 533 1.29 -28.90 20.63
CA VAL A 533 0.70 -29.78 21.66
C VAL A 533 0.02 -31.00 21.05
N CYS A 534 -0.19 -32.04 21.85
CA CYS A 534 -0.94 -33.22 21.42
C CYS A 534 -2.44 -32.91 21.37
N SER A 535 -3.14 -33.29 20.31
CA SER A 535 -4.58 -33.03 20.17
C SER A 535 -5.43 -33.54 21.35
N ALA A 536 -4.97 -34.61 22.00
CA ALA A 536 -5.63 -35.18 23.17
C ALA A 536 -5.55 -34.30 24.44
N SER A 537 -4.58 -33.38 24.57
CA SER A 537 -4.42 -32.55 25.77
C SER A 537 -5.37 -31.34 25.81
N ILE A 538 -5.93 -30.94 24.67
CA ILE A 538 -6.86 -29.80 24.57
C ILE A 538 -8.31 -30.24 24.84
N ASN A 539 -8.69 -31.43 24.39
CA ASN A 539 -10.08 -31.90 24.45
C ASN A 539 -10.39 -32.62 25.78
N ALA A 540 -11.63 -32.48 26.26
CA ALA A 540 -12.17 -33.20 27.43
C ALA A 540 -12.03 -34.74 27.36
N SER A 541 -11.70 -35.28 26.18
CA SER A 541 -11.30 -36.67 25.94
C SER A 541 -10.17 -37.17 26.84
N TYR A 542 -9.26 -36.30 27.30
CA TYR A 542 -8.23 -36.67 28.27
C TYR A 542 -8.86 -37.15 29.58
N MET A 543 -9.91 -36.47 30.06
CA MET A 543 -10.63 -36.82 31.29
C MET A 543 -11.44 -38.11 31.17
N ILE A 544 -11.99 -38.40 29.98
CA ILE A 544 -12.75 -39.64 29.73
C ILE A 544 -11.86 -40.88 29.86
N ALA A 545 -10.59 -40.78 29.43
CA ALA A 545 -9.62 -41.86 29.55
C ALA A 545 -9.26 -42.19 31.02
N PHE A 546 -9.36 -41.23 31.94
CA PHE A 546 -9.18 -41.46 33.38
C PHE A 546 -10.49 -41.88 34.06
N ALA A 547 -11.63 -41.32 33.67
CA ALA A 547 -12.91 -41.55 34.35
C ALA A 547 -13.38 -43.01 34.28
N TYR A 548 -13.32 -43.64 33.10
CA TYR A 548 -13.87 -44.99 32.91
C TYR A 548 -13.11 -46.11 33.66
N PRO A 549 -11.76 -46.16 33.65
CA PRO A 549 -11.01 -47.10 34.46
C PRO A 549 -11.14 -46.84 35.96
N ILE A 550 -11.16 -45.56 36.37
CA ILE A 550 -11.25 -45.18 37.78
C ILE A 550 -12.61 -45.55 38.35
N GLU A 551 -13.72 -45.23 37.67
CA GLU A 551 -15.08 -45.54 38.13
C GLU A 551 -15.30 -47.05 38.27
N ARG A 552 -14.82 -47.84 37.31
CA ARG A 552 -14.91 -49.30 37.34
C ARG A 552 -14.08 -49.89 38.48
N ASN A 553 -12.87 -49.39 38.71
CA ASN A 553 -12.03 -49.82 39.83
C ASN A 553 -12.60 -49.39 41.20
N ILE A 554 -13.24 -48.22 41.29
CA ILE A 554 -13.90 -47.72 42.51
C ILE A 554 -15.13 -48.56 42.86
N ARG A 555 -16.00 -48.92 41.90
CA ARG A 555 -17.14 -49.82 42.18
C ARG A 555 -16.66 -51.19 42.70
N GLN A 556 -15.55 -51.66 42.15
CA GLN A 556 -14.98 -52.95 42.48
C GLN A 556 -14.23 -52.94 43.83
N SER A 557 -13.65 -51.79 44.24
CA SER A 557 -13.06 -51.57 45.56
C SER A 557 -14.11 -51.29 46.64
N MET A 558 -15.22 -50.60 46.35
CA MET A 558 -16.35 -50.47 47.27
C MET A 558 -16.94 -51.84 47.62
N MET A 559 -17.14 -52.74 46.64
CA MET A 559 -17.56 -54.12 46.90
C MET A 559 -16.58 -54.90 47.79
N ALA A 560 -15.27 -54.60 47.73
CA ALA A 560 -14.26 -55.21 48.58
C ALA A 560 -14.27 -54.62 50.01
N SER A 561 -14.49 -53.30 50.13
CA SER A 561 -14.55 -52.57 51.41
C SER A 561 -15.80 -52.91 52.23
N THR A 562 -16.97 -53.08 51.59
CA THR A 562 -18.20 -53.55 52.25
C THR A 562 -18.03 -54.97 52.83
N LYS A 563 -17.11 -55.78 52.30
CA LYS A 563 -16.76 -57.10 52.85
C LYS A 563 -15.68 -57.04 53.95
N TYR A 564 -14.92 -55.95 54.05
CA TYR A 564 -13.81 -55.80 55.00
C TYR A 564 -14.24 -55.15 56.33
N SER A 565 -15.32 -54.37 56.35
CA SER A 565 -15.87 -53.73 57.56
C SER A 565 -16.33 -54.71 58.66
N THR A 566 -16.38 -56.02 58.40
CA THR A 566 -16.72 -57.07 59.39
C THR A 566 -15.50 -57.63 60.14
N ILE A 567 -14.27 -57.16 59.87
CA ILE A 567 -13.02 -57.72 60.42
C ILE A 567 -12.20 -56.61 61.09
N LYS A 568 -12.60 -56.20 62.29
CA LYS A 568 -11.77 -55.39 63.20
C LYS A 568 -11.55 -56.17 64.49
N HIS A 569 -10.43 -56.88 64.61
CA HIS A 569 -9.68 -57.09 65.86
C HIS A 569 -8.35 -57.81 65.54
N PHE A 570 -7.24 -57.18 65.93
CA PHE A 570 -5.80 -57.55 65.93
C PHE A 570 -4.84 -56.68 65.09
N PRO A 571 -3.60 -56.40 65.59
CA PRO A 571 -2.87 -55.16 65.34
C PRO A 571 -1.79 -55.20 64.24
N SER A 572 -1.63 -56.30 63.49
CA SER A 572 -0.61 -56.40 62.44
C SER A 572 -1.02 -55.79 61.08
N SER A 573 -2.20 -55.15 60.99
CA SER A 573 -2.72 -54.47 59.79
C SER A 573 -2.23 -53.02 59.61
N HIS A 574 -1.70 -52.38 60.66
CA HIS A 574 -1.46 -50.93 60.69
C HIS A 574 -0.51 -50.38 59.61
N ARG A 575 0.37 -51.21 59.02
CA ARG A 575 1.33 -50.75 57.99
C ARG A 575 0.78 -50.83 56.56
N VAL A 576 -0.22 -51.67 56.30
CA VAL A 576 -0.97 -51.65 55.03
C VAL A 576 -2.02 -50.52 55.05
N ASP A 577 -2.51 -50.18 56.25
CA ASP A 577 -3.44 -49.07 56.45
C ASP A 577 -2.85 -47.71 56.06
N SER A 578 -1.55 -47.45 56.24
CA SER A 578 -0.97 -46.13 55.92
C SER A 578 -1.00 -45.83 54.42
N SER A 579 -0.56 -46.76 53.57
CA SER A 579 -0.57 -46.57 52.10
C SER A 579 -1.98 -46.56 51.52
N THR A 580 -2.89 -47.37 52.06
CA THR A 580 -4.27 -47.48 51.54
C THR A 580 -5.19 -46.36 52.09
N GLN A 581 -4.94 -45.84 53.30
CA GLN A 581 -5.64 -44.65 53.83
C GLN A 581 -5.06 -43.36 53.25
N SER A 582 -3.75 -43.25 52.99
CA SER A 582 -3.19 -42.10 52.28
C SER A 582 -3.65 -42.02 50.83
N GLU A 583 -3.93 -43.15 50.16
CA GLU A 583 -4.51 -43.16 48.80
C GLU A 583 -6.04 -42.97 48.77
N MET A 584 -6.75 -43.23 49.89
CA MET A 584 -8.21 -43.06 49.99
C MET A 584 -8.60 -41.69 50.60
N VAL A 585 -7.65 -40.98 51.23
CA VAL A 585 -7.76 -39.58 51.65
C VAL A 585 -6.88 -38.72 50.73
N VAL A 586 -7.20 -38.75 49.44
CA VAL A 586 -7.10 -37.55 48.63
C VAL A 586 -8.54 -37.30 48.20
N PRO A 587 -9.28 -36.36 48.83
CA PRO A 587 -10.37 -35.76 48.09
C PRO A 587 -9.71 -35.28 46.80
N MET A 588 -10.21 -35.79 45.67
CA MET A 588 -9.78 -35.37 44.35
C MET A 588 -10.07 -33.87 44.31
N ASP A 589 -9.09 -33.06 44.70
CA ASP A 589 -9.19 -31.63 44.71
C ASP A 589 -9.29 -31.29 43.23
N TYR A 590 -10.51 -30.95 42.80
CA TYR A 590 -10.73 -30.47 41.45
C TYR A 590 -9.80 -29.28 41.18
N GLU A 591 -9.44 -28.53 42.24
CA GLU A 591 -8.40 -27.51 42.29
C GLU A 591 -6.98 -28.02 42.00
N LEU A 592 -6.58 -29.23 42.39
CA LEU A 592 -5.22 -29.76 42.11
C LEU A 592 -5.12 -30.27 40.68
N GLN A 593 -6.21 -30.79 40.11
CA GLN A 593 -6.28 -31.09 38.68
C GLN A 593 -6.45 -29.84 37.83
N GLU A 594 -7.13 -28.80 38.31
CA GLU A 594 -7.17 -27.47 37.68
C GLU A 594 -5.82 -26.77 37.83
N LYS A 595 -5.10 -26.97 38.93
CA LYS A 595 -3.70 -26.52 39.11
C LYS A 595 -2.70 -27.36 38.31
N LEU A 596 -2.92 -28.65 38.06
CA LEU A 596 -2.13 -29.43 37.09
C LEU A 596 -2.46 -29.03 35.65
N ARG A 597 -3.73 -28.69 35.37
CA ARG A 597 -4.16 -28.06 34.12
C ARG A 597 -3.49 -26.69 33.99
N CYS A 598 -3.30 -25.93 35.07
CA CYS A 598 -2.47 -24.73 35.11
C CYS A 598 -0.96 -25.03 35.08
N LEU A 599 -0.42 -26.14 35.60
CA LEU A 599 1.01 -26.46 35.43
C LEU A 599 1.34 -26.87 33.99
N VAL A 600 0.35 -27.38 33.25
CA VAL A 600 0.46 -27.69 31.81
C VAL A 600 0.05 -26.49 30.94
N CYS A 601 -0.73 -25.54 31.47
CA CYS A 601 -1.19 -24.32 30.78
C CYS A 601 -0.59 -23.00 31.30
N VAL A 602 0.40 -23.02 32.19
CA VAL A 602 1.18 -21.83 32.58
C VAL A 602 2.56 -21.95 31.96
N PRO A 603 2.85 -21.12 30.96
CA PRO A 603 4.23 -20.78 30.67
C PRO A 603 4.46 -19.27 30.85
N TYR A 604 5.43 -18.99 31.71
CA TYR A 604 6.45 -17.95 31.54
C TYR A 604 5.99 -16.48 31.53
N ALA A 605 6.18 -15.84 32.70
CA ALA A 605 6.53 -14.43 32.75
C ALA A 605 7.79 -14.18 31.89
N LYS A 606 7.67 -13.35 30.85
CA LYS A 606 8.80 -12.85 30.07
C LYS A 606 9.73 -12.06 31.00
N SER A 607 10.95 -12.54 31.20
CA SER A 607 12.06 -11.72 31.66
C SER A 607 12.55 -10.86 30.48
N THR A 608 11.97 -9.68 30.33
CA THR A 608 12.56 -8.60 29.52
C THR A 608 12.58 -7.35 30.36
N VAL A 609 13.78 -6.96 30.76
CA VAL A 609 14.11 -5.65 31.31
C VAL A 609 13.81 -4.62 30.22
N SER A 610 12.74 -3.84 30.39
CA SER A 610 12.58 -2.53 29.75
C SER A 610 11.58 -1.71 30.57
N THR A 611 12.09 -0.65 31.16
CA THR A 611 11.34 0.40 31.84
C THR A 611 10.42 1.11 30.87
N GLN A 612 9.10 0.99 31.05
CA GLN A 612 8.14 2.01 30.59
C GLN A 612 6.83 1.92 31.39
N THR A 613 6.53 3.02 32.05
CA THR A 613 5.29 3.30 32.78
C THR A 613 4.11 3.47 31.84
N CYS A 614 2.97 2.84 32.13
CA CYS A 614 1.66 3.28 31.65
C CYS A 614 0.56 3.06 32.72
N PRO A 615 -0.49 3.91 32.76
CA PRO A 615 -1.49 3.95 33.83
C PRO A 615 -2.84 3.30 33.47
N VAL A 616 -3.68 3.14 34.50
CA VAL A 616 -5.15 2.99 34.53
C VAL A 616 -5.78 1.59 34.43
N SER A 617 -6.52 1.31 35.51
CA SER A 617 -7.56 0.34 35.89
C SER A 617 -8.25 -0.51 34.80
N CYS A 618 -8.28 -1.82 35.03
CA CYS A 618 -9.16 -2.79 34.37
C CYS A 618 -10.59 -2.75 34.94
N VAL A 619 -11.59 -2.68 34.07
CA VAL A 619 -13.03 -2.86 34.36
C VAL A 619 -13.46 -4.22 33.80
N LEU A 620 -14.19 -5.00 34.61
CA LEU A 620 -14.80 -6.30 34.26
C LEU A 620 -16.01 -6.14 33.31
N PRO A 621 -16.29 -7.11 32.41
CA PRO A 621 -17.48 -7.10 31.57
C PRO A 621 -18.70 -7.68 32.30
N GLN A 622 -19.85 -7.00 32.19
CA GLN A 622 -21.14 -7.45 32.72
C GLN A 622 -21.88 -8.43 31.80
N HIS A 623 -22.61 -9.33 32.44
CA HIS A 623 -23.56 -10.31 31.91
C HIS A 623 -24.70 -9.69 31.08
N LYS A 624 -25.09 -10.35 29.97
CA LYS A 624 -26.33 -10.10 29.21
C LYS A 624 -27.52 -10.88 29.81
N CYS A 625 -28.67 -10.22 29.93
CA CYS A 625 -29.99 -10.81 30.16
C CYS A 625 -30.89 -10.69 28.89
N PRO A 626 -31.97 -11.51 28.77
CA PRO A 626 -32.67 -11.81 27.51
C PRO A 626 -33.86 -10.88 27.18
N PRO A 627 -34.49 -10.95 25.98
CA PRO A 627 -35.52 -10.01 25.54
C PRO A 627 -36.94 -10.42 25.97
N GLN A 628 -37.79 -9.43 26.26
CA GLN A 628 -39.24 -9.59 26.47
C GLN A 628 -40.05 -9.05 25.28
N SER A 629 -41.18 -9.73 25.08
CA SER A 629 -42.17 -9.67 24.02
C SER A 629 -43.02 -8.39 23.97
N THR A 630 -43.54 -8.04 22.78
CA THR A 630 -44.89 -7.46 22.64
C THR A 630 -45.48 -7.69 21.23
N LYS A 631 -46.64 -8.36 21.20
CA LYS A 631 -47.72 -8.38 20.17
C LYS A 631 -49.02 -8.28 21.00
N THR A 632 -50.12 -7.61 20.65
CA THR A 632 -50.90 -7.61 19.39
C THR A 632 -52.06 -6.56 19.45
N GLN A 633 -52.28 -5.79 18.36
CA GLN A 633 -53.56 -5.46 17.62
C GLN A 633 -54.84 -4.89 18.32
N PRO A 634 -55.91 -4.40 17.60
CA PRO A 634 -56.10 -4.00 16.18
C PRO A 634 -57.04 -2.76 15.86
N THR A 635 -57.05 -2.35 14.57
CA THR A 635 -58.15 -1.82 13.68
C THR A 635 -59.03 -0.60 13.99
N ASN A 636 -59.03 0.41 13.08
CA ASN A 636 -60.16 0.82 12.21
C ASN A 636 -59.78 2.05 11.33
N GLY A 637 -60.08 2.02 10.02
CA GLY A 637 -60.07 3.21 9.11
C GLY A 637 -61.47 3.84 9.03
N PRO A 638 -61.85 4.61 7.97
CA PRO A 638 -61.09 5.16 6.85
C PRO A 638 -61.37 6.69 6.59
N ILE A 639 -60.89 7.22 5.44
CA ILE A 639 -61.51 8.27 4.56
C ILE A 639 -60.69 9.57 4.27
N GLN A 640 -60.34 9.66 2.96
CA GLN A 640 -60.32 10.79 2.00
C GLN A 640 -59.22 11.88 1.88
N ASP A 641 -58.88 12.02 0.58
CA ASP A 641 -58.55 13.20 -0.24
C ASP A 641 -57.07 13.57 -0.55
N VAL A 642 -56.94 13.92 -1.83
CA VAL A 642 -55.81 14.15 -2.77
C VAL A 642 -55.77 15.67 -3.06
N PRO A 643 -54.86 16.28 -3.86
CA PRO A 643 -53.39 16.24 -4.03
C PRO A 643 -52.72 17.61 -3.71
N ASP A 644 -51.41 17.73 -4.02
CA ASP A 644 -50.83 18.72 -4.96
C ASP A 644 -49.66 19.63 -4.49
N VAL A 645 -48.72 19.82 -5.44
CA VAL A 645 -47.81 20.98 -5.69
C VAL A 645 -46.39 21.01 -5.06
N GLN A 646 -45.43 20.79 -5.98
CA GLN A 646 -44.20 21.56 -6.30
C GLN A 646 -43.34 22.19 -5.19
N LEU A 647 -42.07 21.76 -5.12
CA LEU A 647 -40.91 22.49 -5.69
C LEU A 647 -39.70 21.56 -5.83
#